data_AF-A0A1G6GDQ8-F1
#
_entry.id   AF-A0A1G6GDQ8-F1
#
_cell.length_a   1.000
_cell.length_b   1.000
_cell.length_c   1.000
_cell.angle_alpha   90.00
_cell.angle_beta   90.00
_cell.angle_gamma   90.00
#
_symmetry.space_group_name_H-M   'P 1'
#
loop_
_entity.id
_entity.type
_entity.pdbx_description
1 polymer ?
#
loop_
_entity_poly.entity_id
_entity_poly.type
_entity_poly.pdbx_seq_one_letter_code
_entity_poly.pdbx_strand_id
1 'polypeptide(L)'
;MTNSSIGDPLVGHALEGRYEITSRLARGGMATVYRAVDRRLDRTVAVKIMHEGLGDDEAFVTNFDREARAAAHLSHPNIVSVFDQGNDFGRPFIVMELVEGSTLRRLVSREAPLTPLRALDLMDPVLSALAAAHDSGLIHRDVKPENVLISRRGQLKVADFGLARAVTSQSAAATQGLLIGTVSYLPPELVEHGYADTRSDVYSAGIMLFEMLTGRKPHTGDSPIQVAYAHVHKDVPKPSSWVDTDWRRSLDGIPPYLDALVGAATSRDPDRRPSDARAFLDCVRRARKALSSGVMHDPHLTLVLADPNAADDTEPVDIEYTPTRRAMLAVAGLGATASASTASASTGSSATASGSVGSGSAHAGARPGDLGGTVLSPPRPNGTSEGSSLRALEDDPGARDQDEHAEPIALPVDGVGAAGPDRPGDGTDSDRTGTEESDRTDWADSGAYEIARATRGRRARRALVAALLVLVVALGAVGTWWLVDGRYVAAPVVTTMTQPQASAAVKAAGLEFATTEEYSETVPVGAVIATVPGPGEDIARGATLTAVLSKGPERYAVPAVVGKPLDEARQALDANHLAVGTVTEHWSETVAQGTVVSAATQEGTSVKPGTPVDLVVSKGREPITVKNWYNRNSDDAIAALAAQGLKVVTTSRTSDQVAAGKVLGQTPSEGTLYRGDKVTVAISQGPEKVTVPDVKGKSVKDAEAAMAAAGFRTTTQPVEVNYLGLGFVARSSAEPGTQVAKGSTITLFLV
;
A
#
# COMPACT_ATOMS: atom_id res chain seq x y z
N MET A 1 -40.09 15.11 -11.95
CA MET A 1 -39.76 15.22 -10.51
C MET A 1 -38.40 15.88 -10.38
N THR A 2 -38.09 16.52 -9.25
CA THR A 2 -36.99 17.49 -9.13
C THR A 2 -35.61 16.85 -9.04
N ASN A 3 -34.66 17.36 -9.83
CA ASN A 3 -33.25 17.03 -9.72
C ASN A 3 -32.61 17.89 -8.61
N SER A 4 -32.92 17.57 -7.35
CA SER A 4 -32.43 18.32 -6.19
C SER A 4 -30.94 18.02 -5.94
N SER A 5 -30.11 19.06 -5.88
CA SER A 5 -28.75 18.96 -5.35
C SER A 5 -28.80 18.68 -3.85
N ILE A 6 -28.79 17.39 -3.48
CA ILE A 6 -28.77 16.96 -2.08
C ILE A 6 -27.48 17.48 -1.43
N GLY A 7 -27.63 18.43 -0.51
CA GLY A 7 -26.55 18.92 0.33
C GLY A 7 -25.99 17.80 1.20
N ASP A 8 -24.76 17.95 1.68
CA ASP A 8 -24.16 16.97 2.58
C ASP A 8 -25.01 16.86 3.86
N PRO A 9 -25.62 15.70 4.16
CA PRO A 9 -26.68 15.60 5.17
C PRO A 9 -26.16 15.78 6.60
N LEU A 10 -24.84 15.82 6.80
CA LEU A 10 -24.25 16.14 8.09
C LEU A 10 -24.04 17.66 8.29
N VAL A 11 -24.13 18.51 7.27
CA VAL A 11 -23.96 19.96 7.44
C VAL A 11 -25.18 20.57 8.13
N GLY A 12 -24.95 21.30 9.22
CA GLY A 12 -25.99 21.77 10.15
C GLY A 12 -26.37 20.76 11.23
N HIS A 13 -25.87 19.53 11.18
CA HIS A 13 -26.03 18.55 12.26
C HIS A 13 -25.07 18.86 13.41
N ALA A 14 -25.46 18.51 14.64
CA ALA A 14 -24.66 18.70 15.84
C ALA A 14 -24.40 17.35 16.52
N LEU A 15 -23.20 16.79 16.31
CA LEU A 15 -22.82 15.49 16.87
C LEU A 15 -22.85 15.57 18.40
N GLU A 16 -23.54 14.61 19.03
CA GLU A 16 -23.81 14.57 20.47
C GLU A 16 -24.38 15.92 21.01
N GLY A 17 -25.04 16.70 20.15
CA GLY A 17 -25.54 18.06 20.43
C GLY A 17 -24.45 19.16 20.55
N ARG A 18 -23.17 18.79 20.58
CA ARG A 18 -22.03 19.67 20.90
C ARG A 18 -21.26 20.16 19.67
N TYR A 19 -21.01 19.30 18.69
CA TYR A 19 -20.13 19.62 17.56
C TYR A 19 -20.94 19.90 16.30
N GLU A 20 -21.21 21.18 16.06
CA GLU A 20 -22.01 21.65 14.94
C GLU A 20 -21.18 21.68 13.65
N ILE A 21 -21.51 20.80 12.72
CA ILE A 21 -20.83 20.65 11.44
C ILE A 21 -21.18 21.82 10.51
N THR A 22 -20.18 22.66 10.18
CA THR A 22 -20.40 23.84 9.33
C THR A 22 -20.14 23.58 7.86
N SER A 23 -19.19 22.71 7.52
CA SER A 23 -18.81 22.42 6.13
C SER A 23 -17.91 21.19 6.01
N ARG A 24 -17.99 20.46 4.89
CA ARG A 24 -17.05 19.37 4.58
C ARG A 24 -15.70 19.92 4.14
N LEU A 25 -14.61 19.40 4.69
CA LEU A 25 -13.23 19.74 4.34
C LEU A 25 -12.62 18.74 3.34
N ALA A 26 -12.80 17.44 3.58
CA ALA A 26 -12.28 16.37 2.72
C ALA A 26 -13.14 15.10 2.83
N ARG A 27 -13.15 14.27 1.78
CA ARG A 27 -13.78 12.94 1.77
C ARG A 27 -12.73 11.89 1.44
N GLY A 28 -12.47 10.96 2.36
CA GLY A 28 -11.65 9.78 2.13
C GLY A 28 -12.48 8.53 1.84
N GLY A 29 -11.84 7.37 1.76
CA GLY A 29 -12.49 6.08 1.49
C GLY A 29 -13.23 5.46 2.68
N MET A 30 -12.81 5.75 3.91
CA MET A 30 -13.39 5.20 5.16
C MET A 30 -13.99 6.27 6.07
N ALA A 31 -13.70 7.54 5.82
CA ALA A 31 -14.04 8.66 6.68
C ALA A 31 -14.25 9.95 5.88
N THR A 32 -15.01 10.88 6.44
CA THR A 32 -15.16 12.24 5.91
C THR A 32 -14.75 13.24 6.99
N VAL A 33 -13.93 14.22 6.63
CA VAL A 33 -13.44 15.26 7.54
C VAL A 33 -14.24 16.54 7.31
N TYR A 34 -14.75 17.10 8.38
CA TYR A 34 -15.57 18.32 8.40
C TYR A 34 -14.92 19.40 9.27
N ARG A 35 -15.29 20.66 9.00
CA ARG A 35 -15.17 21.77 9.93
C ARG A 35 -16.39 21.77 10.82
N ALA A 36 -16.19 21.94 12.12
CA ALA A 36 -17.26 22.08 13.09
C ALA A 36 -16.97 23.19 14.11
N VAL A 37 -17.99 23.60 14.87
CA VAL A 37 -17.85 24.45 16.05
C VAL A 37 -18.15 23.63 17.30
N ASP A 38 -17.23 23.63 18.26
CA ASP A 38 -17.41 23.08 19.60
C ASP A 38 -18.26 24.07 20.41
N ARG A 39 -19.59 23.91 20.41
CA ARG A 39 -20.56 24.83 21.04
C ARG A 39 -20.34 25.06 22.53
N ARG A 40 -19.52 24.22 23.20
CA ARG A 40 -19.18 24.35 24.63
C ARG A 40 -17.93 25.20 24.88
N LEU A 41 -17.01 25.26 23.92
CA LEU A 41 -15.71 25.93 24.05
C LEU A 41 -15.50 27.08 23.04
N ASP A 42 -16.55 27.41 22.27
CA ASP A 42 -16.61 28.46 21.24
C ASP A 42 -15.37 28.50 20.33
N ARG A 43 -15.05 27.34 19.76
CA ARG A 43 -13.86 27.15 18.92
C ARG A 43 -14.17 26.30 17.69
N THR A 44 -13.56 26.66 16.57
CA THR A 44 -13.61 25.88 15.34
C THR A 44 -12.64 24.69 15.44
N VAL A 45 -13.14 23.49 15.12
CA VAL A 45 -12.41 22.22 15.16
C VAL A 45 -12.54 21.49 13.82
N ALA A 46 -11.65 20.53 13.58
CA ALA A 46 -11.85 19.52 12.55
C ALA A 46 -12.49 18.28 13.20
N VAL A 47 -13.44 17.65 12.51
CA VAL A 47 -14.07 16.40 12.97
C VAL A 47 -13.99 15.36 11.85
N LYS A 48 -13.33 14.24 12.14
CA LYS A 48 -13.23 13.08 11.25
C LYS A 48 -14.30 12.07 11.66
N ILE A 49 -15.30 11.86 10.79
CA ILE A 49 -16.45 10.98 11.03
C ILE A 49 -16.28 9.76 10.12
N MET A 50 -16.39 8.56 10.69
CA MET A 50 -16.32 7.31 9.93
C MET A 50 -17.58 7.11 9.07
N HIS A 51 -17.46 6.36 7.97
CA HIS A 51 -18.61 6.04 7.12
C HIS A 51 -19.50 4.96 7.77
N GLU A 52 -20.77 4.93 7.38
CA GLU A 52 -21.76 3.96 7.87
C GLU A 52 -21.33 2.52 7.56
N GLY A 53 -21.68 1.58 8.45
CA GLY A 53 -21.26 0.17 8.34
C GLY A 53 -19.89 -0.15 8.95
N LEU A 54 -19.07 0.86 9.29
CA LEU A 54 -17.80 0.65 10.03
C LEU A 54 -17.98 0.66 11.56
N GLY A 55 -19.09 1.21 12.06
CA GLY A 55 -19.41 1.25 13.50
C GLY A 55 -20.05 -0.02 14.05
N ASP A 56 -20.47 -0.95 13.19
CA ASP A 56 -21.14 -2.20 13.58
C ASP A 56 -20.17 -3.31 14.01
N ASP A 57 -18.86 -3.13 13.78
CA ASP A 57 -17.79 -4.02 14.25
C ASP A 57 -17.26 -3.54 15.61
N GLU A 58 -17.63 -4.24 16.68
CA GLU A 58 -17.22 -3.96 18.06
C GLU A 58 -15.69 -4.02 18.24
N ALA A 59 -14.98 -4.86 17.48
CA ALA A 59 -13.52 -4.94 17.51
C ALA A 59 -12.88 -3.76 16.77
N PHE A 60 -13.47 -3.30 15.66
CA PHE A 60 -13.07 -2.07 14.98
C PHE A 60 -13.21 -0.86 15.93
N VAL A 61 -14.39 -0.68 16.54
CA VAL A 61 -14.67 0.43 17.47
C VAL A 61 -13.73 0.38 18.68
N THR A 62 -13.50 -0.80 19.27
CA THR A 62 -12.58 -0.96 20.41
C THR A 62 -11.12 -0.60 20.05
N ASN A 63 -10.68 -0.94 18.84
CA ASN A 63 -9.35 -0.56 18.36
C ASN A 63 -9.24 0.94 18.07
N PHE A 64 -10.26 1.52 17.43
CA PHE A 64 -10.37 2.95 17.13
C PHE A 64 -10.33 3.81 18.41
N ASP A 65 -11.09 3.43 19.43
CA ASP A 65 -11.09 4.06 20.76
C ASP A 65 -9.70 4.03 21.42
N ARG A 66 -9.01 2.89 21.35
CA ARG A 66 -7.66 2.74 21.93
C ARG A 66 -6.65 3.65 21.24
N GLU A 67 -6.70 3.75 19.91
CA GLU A 67 -5.76 4.54 19.11
C GLU A 67 -6.06 6.04 19.17
N ALA A 68 -7.34 6.43 19.20
CA ALA A 68 -7.77 7.81 19.44
C ALA A 68 -7.32 8.31 20.82
N ARG A 69 -7.48 7.50 21.87
CA ARG A 69 -6.99 7.80 23.22
C ARG A 69 -5.47 7.91 23.28
N ALA A 70 -4.74 7.05 22.56
CA ALA A 70 -3.27 7.16 22.48
C ALA A 70 -2.85 8.48 21.82
N ALA A 71 -3.46 8.83 20.67
CA ALA A 71 -3.20 10.09 19.97
C ALA A 71 -3.57 11.34 20.81
N ALA A 72 -4.62 11.26 21.64
CA ALA A 72 -5.03 12.36 22.53
C ALA A 72 -4.01 12.70 23.64
N HIS A 73 -3.07 11.79 23.97
CA HIS A 73 -1.99 12.07 24.92
C HIS A 73 -0.76 12.71 24.26
N LEU A 74 -0.70 12.80 22.92
CA LEU A 74 0.44 13.36 22.20
C LEU A 74 0.39 14.90 22.15
N SER A 75 1.18 15.55 23.00
CA SER A 75 1.39 17.00 23.00
C SER A 75 2.74 17.37 22.37
N HIS A 76 2.72 17.69 21.07
CA HIS A 76 3.92 18.10 20.32
C HIS A 76 3.56 19.19 19.29
N PRO A 77 4.37 20.25 19.09
CA PRO A 77 4.06 21.35 18.18
C PRO A 77 3.82 20.91 16.73
N ASN A 78 4.47 19.83 16.28
CA ASN A 78 4.33 19.26 14.93
C ASN A 78 3.35 18.07 14.86
N ILE A 79 2.51 17.85 15.87
CA ILE A 79 1.38 16.91 15.81
C ILE A 79 0.07 17.72 15.77
N VAL A 80 -0.93 17.24 15.04
CA VAL A 80 -2.31 17.74 15.12
C VAL A 80 -2.94 17.22 16.42
N SER A 81 -3.28 18.11 17.35
CA SER A 81 -3.82 17.69 18.64
C SER A 81 -5.23 17.09 18.49
N VAL A 82 -5.42 15.87 18.99
CA VAL A 82 -6.76 15.30 19.23
C VAL A 82 -7.33 15.90 20.51
N PHE A 83 -8.60 16.30 20.49
CA PHE A 83 -9.28 16.98 21.59
C PHE A 83 -10.37 16.15 22.26
N ASP A 84 -11.05 15.30 21.49
CA ASP A 84 -12.21 14.53 21.96
C ASP A 84 -12.54 13.40 20.98
N GLN A 85 -13.37 12.46 21.42
CA GLN A 85 -13.90 11.36 20.59
C GLN A 85 -15.32 11.00 21.02
N GLY A 86 -16.15 10.52 20.10
CA GLY A 86 -17.53 10.17 20.37
C GLY A 86 -18.14 9.23 19.32
N ASN A 87 -19.43 8.95 19.46
CA ASN A 87 -20.18 8.06 18.56
C ASN A 87 -21.61 8.55 18.37
N ASP A 88 -21.89 9.13 17.19
CA ASP A 88 -23.18 9.73 16.86
C ASP A 88 -23.98 8.79 15.95
N PHE A 89 -25.06 8.19 16.48
CA PHE A 89 -25.92 7.21 15.79
C PHE A 89 -25.16 6.06 15.09
N GLY A 90 -24.14 5.49 15.73
CA GLY A 90 -23.34 4.40 15.17
C GLY A 90 -22.24 4.86 14.20
N ARG A 91 -21.94 6.17 14.15
CA ARG A 91 -20.81 6.75 13.43
C ARG A 91 -19.75 7.24 14.42
N PRO A 92 -18.67 6.45 14.67
CA PRO A 92 -17.53 6.93 15.44
C PRO A 92 -16.93 8.20 14.84
N PHE A 93 -16.55 9.16 15.69
CA PHE A 93 -15.90 10.39 15.27
C PHE A 93 -14.78 10.82 16.22
N ILE A 94 -13.80 11.53 15.67
CA ILE A 94 -12.68 12.12 16.41
C ILE A 94 -12.62 13.61 16.12
N VAL A 95 -12.49 14.40 17.19
CA VAL A 95 -12.40 15.86 17.15
C VAL A 95 -10.95 16.27 17.35
N MET A 96 -10.44 17.11 16.45
CA MET A 96 -9.02 17.49 16.39
C MET A 96 -8.82 18.97 16.04
N GLU A 97 -7.59 19.43 16.20
CA GLU A 97 -7.13 20.77 15.82
C GLU A 97 -7.37 21.05 14.32
N LEU A 98 -8.04 22.16 14.03
CA LEU A 98 -8.23 22.64 12.66
C LEU A 98 -7.00 23.39 12.16
N VAL A 99 -6.08 22.70 11.48
CA VAL A 99 -4.92 23.32 10.83
C VAL A 99 -5.34 23.99 9.52
N GLU A 100 -5.60 25.30 9.55
CA GLU A 100 -5.90 26.06 8.32
C GLU A 100 -4.65 26.24 7.45
N GLY A 101 -4.64 25.65 6.25
CA GLY A 101 -3.50 25.71 5.33
C GLY A 101 -3.62 24.75 4.13
N SER A 102 -2.55 24.02 3.81
CA SER A 102 -2.51 23.03 2.72
C SER A 102 -1.67 21.80 3.09
N THR A 103 -1.96 20.64 2.50
CA THR A 103 -1.15 19.43 2.66
C THR A 103 0.26 19.57 2.03
N LEU A 104 1.23 18.83 2.53
CA LEU A 104 2.57 18.71 1.92
C LEU A 104 2.47 18.16 0.50
N ARG A 105 1.52 17.26 0.20
CA ARG A 105 1.18 16.84 -1.18
C ARG A 105 1.00 18.04 -2.11
N ARG A 106 0.27 19.07 -1.70
CA ARG A 106 0.02 20.27 -2.53
C ARG A 106 1.25 21.17 -2.70
N LEU A 107 2.22 21.09 -1.79
CA LEU A 107 3.53 21.71 -1.97
C LEU A 107 4.39 20.89 -2.94
N VAL A 108 4.53 19.58 -2.70
CA VAL A 108 5.36 18.69 -3.54
C VAL A 108 4.90 18.71 -4.99
N SER A 109 3.59 18.58 -5.25
CA SER A 109 3.03 18.65 -6.62
C SER A 109 3.10 20.03 -7.29
N ARG A 110 3.66 21.06 -6.64
CA ARG A 110 3.87 22.41 -7.18
C ARG A 110 5.35 22.79 -7.27
N GLU A 111 6.15 22.39 -6.28
CA GLU A 111 7.51 22.90 -6.07
C GLU A 111 8.60 21.84 -6.23
N ALA A 112 8.27 20.53 -6.23
CA ALA A 112 9.28 19.50 -6.40
C ALA A 112 9.70 19.37 -7.88
N PRO A 113 10.99 19.09 -8.20
CA PRO A 113 12.08 18.73 -7.28
C PRO A 113 12.52 19.89 -6.36
N LEU A 114 12.56 19.64 -5.05
CA LEU A 114 12.98 20.61 -4.04
C LEU A 114 14.51 20.62 -3.89
N THR A 115 15.08 21.76 -3.48
CA THR A 115 16.50 21.80 -3.13
C THR A 115 16.78 20.88 -1.93
N PRO A 116 17.97 20.24 -1.86
CA PRO A 116 18.31 19.33 -0.77
C PRO A 116 18.07 19.90 0.63
N LEU A 117 18.50 21.14 0.88
CA LEU A 117 18.30 21.81 2.17
C LEU A 117 16.81 22.02 2.49
N ARG A 118 16.01 22.40 1.48
CA ARG A 118 14.56 22.60 1.64
C ARG A 118 13.81 21.30 1.91
N ALA A 119 14.23 20.19 1.32
CA ALA A 119 13.67 18.87 1.62
C ALA A 119 13.94 18.46 3.08
N LEU A 120 15.17 18.67 3.57
CA LEU A 120 15.51 18.39 4.98
C LEU A 120 14.81 19.34 5.97
N ASP A 121 14.67 20.64 5.64
CA ASP A 121 13.89 21.60 6.43
C ASP A 121 12.42 21.19 6.60
N LEU A 122 11.85 20.46 5.62
CA LEU A 122 10.50 19.91 5.69
C LEU A 122 10.45 18.55 6.41
N MET A 123 11.51 17.74 6.35
CA MET A 123 11.58 16.46 7.07
C MET A 123 11.80 16.61 8.58
N ASP A 124 12.61 17.57 9.05
CA ASP A 124 12.90 17.79 10.48
C ASP A 124 11.62 17.87 11.36
N PRO A 125 10.60 18.71 11.04
CA PRO A 125 9.35 18.74 11.82
C PRO A 125 8.48 17.49 11.67
N VAL A 126 8.53 16.77 10.53
CA VAL A 126 7.80 15.49 10.35
C VAL A 126 8.42 14.42 11.24
N LEU A 127 9.73 14.25 11.17
CA LEU A 127 10.45 13.23 11.94
C LEU A 127 10.45 13.57 13.44
N SER A 128 10.44 14.85 13.83
CA SER A 128 10.23 15.24 15.23
C SER A 128 8.82 14.87 15.74
N ALA A 129 7.79 14.93 14.88
CA ALA A 129 6.44 14.47 15.22
C ALA A 129 6.36 12.95 15.35
N LEU A 130 6.93 12.21 14.39
CA LEU A 130 6.97 10.75 14.43
C LEU A 130 7.79 10.24 15.62
N ALA A 131 8.95 10.85 15.91
CA ALA A 131 9.76 10.51 17.07
C ALA A 131 8.99 10.68 18.39
N ALA A 132 8.27 11.79 18.58
CA ALA A 132 7.45 12.00 19.77
C ALA A 132 6.31 10.96 19.93
N ALA A 133 5.79 10.43 18.82
CA ALA A 133 4.83 9.32 18.85
C ALA A 133 5.52 7.98 19.17
N HIS A 134 6.68 7.70 18.57
CA HIS A 134 7.46 6.48 18.82
C HIS A 134 7.95 6.40 20.27
N ASP A 135 8.44 7.52 20.83
CA ASP A 135 8.81 7.66 22.26
C ASP A 135 7.63 7.33 23.20
N SER A 136 6.39 7.51 22.71
CA SER A 136 5.14 7.21 23.41
C SER A 136 4.56 5.83 23.07
N GLY A 137 5.26 5.01 22.27
CA GLY A 137 4.82 3.69 21.83
C GLY A 137 3.76 3.67 20.72
N LEU A 138 3.49 4.82 20.06
CA LEU A 138 2.52 4.91 18.95
C LEU A 138 3.22 4.96 17.59
N ILE A 139 2.83 4.03 16.71
CA ILE A 139 3.27 3.95 15.31
C ILE A 139 2.18 4.57 14.42
N HIS A 140 2.55 5.38 13.44
CA HIS A 140 1.63 6.10 12.55
C HIS A 140 1.02 5.20 11.47
N ARG A 141 1.80 4.29 10.87
CA ARG A 141 1.42 3.26 9.86
C ARG A 141 0.90 3.76 8.50
N ASP A 142 0.73 5.07 8.32
CA ASP A 142 0.18 5.71 7.11
C ASP A 142 0.90 7.05 6.82
N VAL A 143 2.23 7.06 6.91
CA VAL A 143 3.04 8.27 6.69
C VAL A 143 3.10 8.60 5.20
N LYS A 144 2.54 9.76 4.82
CA LYS A 144 2.50 10.25 3.43
C LYS A 144 2.27 11.77 3.36
N PRO A 145 2.62 12.45 2.25
CA PRO A 145 2.43 13.90 2.09
C PRO A 145 0.99 14.42 2.24
N GLU A 146 -0.01 13.56 2.10
CA GLU A 146 -1.43 13.87 2.34
C GLU A 146 -1.74 14.07 3.84
N ASN A 147 -1.10 13.31 4.72
CA ASN A 147 -1.33 13.34 6.18
C ASN A 147 -0.45 14.40 6.89
N VAL A 148 0.37 15.12 6.13
CA VAL A 148 1.23 16.21 6.63
C VAL A 148 0.61 17.55 6.22
N LEU A 149 0.27 18.38 7.20
CA LEU A 149 -0.41 19.67 7.03
C LEU A 149 0.56 20.84 7.24
N ILE A 150 0.53 21.83 6.35
CA ILE A 150 1.29 23.07 6.44
C ILE A 150 0.30 24.20 6.66
N SER A 151 0.32 24.80 7.86
CA SER A 151 -0.55 25.92 8.23
C SER A 151 -0.23 27.20 7.44
N ARG A 152 -1.18 28.15 7.41
CA ARG A 152 -0.95 29.52 6.89
C ARG A 152 0.22 30.27 7.56
N ARG A 153 0.69 29.82 8.74
CA ARG A 153 1.85 30.38 9.46
C ARG A 153 3.16 29.64 9.15
N GLY A 154 3.16 28.70 8.20
CA GLY A 154 4.32 27.87 7.85
C GLY A 154 4.65 26.76 8.85
N GLN A 155 3.98 26.70 10.00
CA GLN A 155 4.10 25.56 10.94
C GLN A 155 3.53 24.30 10.29
N LEU A 156 4.30 23.21 10.40
CA LEU A 156 4.03 21.92 9.77
C LEU A 156 3.64 20.90 10.85
N LYS A 157 2.54 20.19 10.64
CA LYS A 157 1.91 19.25 11.59
C LYS A 157 1.52 17.93 10.93
N VAL A 158 1.78 16.81 11.59
CA VAL A 158 1.37 15.45 11.17
C VAL A 158 0.01 15.10 11.78
N ALA A 159 -0.89 14.54 10.96
CA ALA A 159 -2.26 14.16 11.31
C ALA A 159 -2.49 12.65 11.10
N ASP A 160 -3.62 12.11 11.55
CA ASP A 160 -4.07 10.74 11.24
C ASP A 160 -3.16 9.59 11.73
N PHE A 161 -2.46 9.77 12.85
CA PHE A 161 -1.73 8.71 13.56
C PHE A 161 -2.61 7.48 13.87
N GLY A 162 -2.25 6.30 13.36
CA GLY A 162 -2.85 5.01 13.72
C GLY A 162 -4.18 4.67 13.02
N LEU A 163 -5.10 5.66 12.91
CA LEU A 163 -6.54 5.56 12.58
C LEU A 163 -6.95 4.86 11.26
N ALA A 164 -6.02 4.27 10.51
CA ALA A 164 -6.24 3.78 9.15
C ALA A 164 -6.19 2.25 8.99
N ARG A 165 -5.72 1.47 9.99
CA ARG A 165 -5.54 0.00 9.84
C ARG A 165 -5.97 -0.84 11.05
N ALA A 166 -7.17 -0.60 11.58
CA ALA A 166 -7.83 -1.57 12.46
C ALA A 166 -8.26 -2.88 11.74
N VAL A 167 -8.18 -2.92 10.40
CA VAL A 167 -8.34 -4.14 9.58
C VAL A 167 -7.02 -4.93 9.53
N THR A 168 -6.60 -5.48 10.68
CA THR A 168 -5.46 -6.42 10.81
C THR A 168 -5.94 -7.79 11.27
N SER A 169 -6.99 -8.30 10.63
CA SER A 169 -7.48 -9.67 10.78
C SER A 169 -7.99 -10.20 9.45
N GLN A 170 -7.33 -11.27 8.96
CA GLN A 170 -7.60 -12.02 7.73
C GLN A 170 -7.24 -11.34 6.40
N SER A 171 -6.62 -12.12 5.50
CA SER A 171 -6.04 -11.69 4.23
C SER A 171 -7.05 -11.42 3.10
N ALA A 172 -8.30 -11.06 3.43
CA ALA A 172 -9.39 -10.85 2.47
C ALA A 172 -9.38 -9.46 1.81
N ALA A 173 -8.79 -8.45 2.46
CA ALA A 173 -8.74 -7.08 1.93
C ALA A 173 -7.89 -6.94 0.66
N ALA A 174 -6.91 -7.84 0.46
CA ALA A 174 -6.10 -7.90 -0.76
C ALA A 174 -6.87 -8.47 -1.96
N THR A 175 -7.81 -9.38 -1.73
CA THR A 175 -8.55 -10.12 -2.78
C THR A 175 -9.85 -9.46 -3.22
N GLN A 176 -10.37 -8.46 -2.49
CA GLN A 176 -11.64 -7.78 -2.82
C GLN A 176 -11.47 -6.41 -3.50
N GLY A 177 -10.26 -6.06 -3.96
CA GLY A 177 -10.00 -4.76 -4.61
C GLY A 177 -10.10 -3.55 -3.67
N LEU A 178 -10.27 -3.77 -2.36
CA LEU A 178 -10.46 -2.74 -1.34
C LEU A 178 -9.16 -2.04 -0.89
N LEU A 179 -8.14 -2.03 -1.75
CA LEU A 179 -6.93 -1.21 -1.63
C LEU A 179 -7.24 0.27 -1.92
N ILE A 180 -8.20 0.83 -1.19
CA ILE A 180 -8.63 2.24 -1.24
C ILE A 180 -7.64 3.09 -0.43
N GLY A 181 -6.36 3.04 -0.83
CA GLY A 181 -5.25 3.66 -0.12
C GLY A 181 -4.04 3.89 -1.03
N THR A 182 -3.27 4.94 -0.76
CA THR A 182 -2.12 5.34 -1.58
C THR A 182 -0.90 4.46 -1.30
N VAL A 183 -0.87 3.28 -1.93
CA VAL A 183 0.20 2.28 -1.84
C VAL A 183 1.64 2.78 -2.12
N SER A 184 1.80 4.00 -2.67
CA SER A 184 3.09 4.59 -3.05
C SER A 184 4.08 4.87 -1.91
N TYR A 185 3.68 4.64 -0.66
CA TYR A 185 4.50 4.83 0.56
C TYR A 185 4.52 3.57 1.43
N LEU A 186 3.95 2.47 0.93
CA LEU A 186 3.65 1.28 1.71
C LEU A 186 4.95 0.49 1.98
N PRO A 187 5.32 0.26 3.25
CA PRO A 187 6.55 -0.44 3.58
C PRO A 187 6.46 -1.95 3.26
N PRO A 188 7.57 -2.61 2.87
CA PRO A 188 7.56 -3.99 2.37
C PRO A 188 6.97 -5.01 3.35
N GLU A 189 7.36 -4.93 4.62
CA GLU A 189 6.93 -5.84 5.68
C GLU A 189 5.40 -5.81 5.91
N LEU A 190 4.76 -4.67 5.61
CA LEU A 190 3.32 -4.47 5.73
C LEU A 190 2.54 -5.04 4.51
N VAL A 191 3.25 -5.42 3.45
CA VAL A 191 2.76 -6.20 2.30
C VAL A 191 3.00 -7.70 2.52
N GLU A 192 4.21 -8.08 2.91
CA GLU A 192 4.64 -9.48 3.06
C GLU A 192 4.05 -10.17 4.30
N HIS A 193 4.09 -9.48 5.45
CA HIS A 193 3.80 -10.05 6.77
C HIS A 193 2.58 -9.41 7.44
N GLY A 194 2.12 -8.26 6.94
CA GLY A 194 0.92 -7.57 7.42
C GLY A 194 1.06 -6.84 8.76
N TYR A 195 2.26 -6.82 9.36
CA TYR A 195 2.59 -6.00 10.53
C TYR A 195 3.36 -4.73 10.14
N ALA A 196 3.43 -3.77 11.05
CA ALA A 196 4.23 -2.56 10.92
C ALA A 196 4.80 -2.15 12.28
N ASP A 197 6.02 -1.63 12.29
CA ASP A 197 6.75 -1.16 13.48
C ASP A 197 7.24 0.29 13.29
N THR A 198 8.15 0.77 14.15
CA THR A 198 8.74 2.12 14.03
C THR A 198 9.58 2.31 12.77
N ARG A 199 10.14 1.25 12.19
CA ARG A 199 10.96 1.25 10.97
C ARG A 199 10.09 1.27 9.72
N SER A 200 8.83 0.84 9.81
CA SER A 200 7.82 1.01 8.77
C SER A 200 7.53 2.48 8.49
N ASP A 201 7.37 3.30 9.53
CA ASP A 201 7.19 4.76 9.39
C ASP A 201 8.46 5.44 8.83
N VAL A 202 9.65 4.97 9.22
CA VAL A 202 10.94 5.43 8.68
C VAL A 202 11.05 5.17 7.17
N TYR A 203 10.65 3.98 6.70
CA TYR A 203 10.61 3.67 5.27
C TYR A 203 9.67 4.62 4.51
N SER A 204 8.43 4.77 4.97
CA SER A 204 7.45 5.67 4.36
C SER A 204 7.93 7.13 4.34
N ALA A 205 8.60 7.58 5.40
CA ALA A 205 9.25 8.89 5.48
C ALA A 205 10.45 9.02 4.50
N GLY A 206 11.23 7.96 4.30
CA GLY A 206 12.30 7.90 3.30
C GLY A 206 11.79 8.02 1.87
N ILE A 207 10.67 7.36 1.54
CA ILE A 207 10.00 7.49 0.23
C ILE A 207 9.51 8.93 0.01
N MET A 208 9.01 9.60 1.05
CA MET A 208 8.61 11.00 1.00
C MET A 208 9.80 11.95 0.80
N LEU A 209 10.97 11.67 1.40
CA LEU A 209 12.21 12.41 1.13
C LEU A 209 12.68 12.20 -0.33
N PHE A 210 12.61 10.98 -0.87
CA PHE A 210 12.88 10.71 -2.28
C PHE A 210 11.96 11.51 -3.21
N GLU A 211 10.64 11.52 -2.96
CA GLU A 211 9.67 12.26 -3.78
C GLU A 211 9.93 13.78 -3.73
N MET A 212 10.29 14.32 -2.56
CA MET A 212 10.68 15.72 -2.43
C MET A 212 11.95 16.08 -3.20
N LEU A 213 12.98 15.21 -3.18
CA LEU A 213 14.26 15.45 -3.86
C LEU A 213 14.20 15.28 -5.39
N THR A 214 13.29 14.47 -5.91
CA THR A 214 13.23 14.09 -7.34
C THR A 214 11.98 14.55 -8.07
N GLY A 215 10.94 15.01 -7.35
CA GLY A 215 9.62 15.31 -7.90
C GLY A 215 8.84 14.08 -8.40
N ARG A 216 9.33 12.86 -8.12
CA ARG A 216 8.76 11.60 -8.62
C ARG A 216 8.75 10.53 -7.52
N LYS A 217 7.81 9.60 -7.60
CA LYS A 217 7.77 8.41 -6.73
C LYS A 217 8.79 7.39 -7.24
N PRO A 218 9.52 6.68 -6.36
CA PRO A 218 10.55 5.72 -6.79
C PRO A 218 9.93 4.49 -7.48
N HIS A 219 8.67 4.20 -7.20
CA HIS A 219 7.90 3.12 -7.82
C HIS A 219 6.55 3.64 -8.34
N THR A 220 6.23 3.24 -9.56
CA THR A 220 4.99 3.55 -10.27
C THR A 220 4.54 2.33 -11.07
N GLY A 221 3.24 2.18 -11.28
CA GLY A 221 2.63 1.11 -12.07
C GLY A 221 1.15 1.38 -12.27
N ASP A 222 0.54 0.71 -13.24
CA ASP A 222 -0.83 0.94 -13.70
C ASP A 222 -1.89 0.40 -12.72
N SER A 223 -1.46 -0.37 -11.72
CA SER A 223 -2.31 -0.88 -10.64
C SER A 223 -1.65 -0.74 -9.25
N PRO A 224 -2.43 -0.58 -8.17
CA PRO A 224 -1.88 -0.48 -6.82
C PRO A 224 -1.03 -1.69 -6.41
N ILE A 225 -1.41 -2.89 -6.85
CA ILE A 225 -0.69 -4.13 -6.51
C ILE A 225 0.71 -4.18 -7.16
N GLN A 226 0.92 -3.62 -8.35
CA GLN A 226 2.25 -3.51 -8.97
C GLN A 226 3.17 -2.57 -8.17
N VAL A 227 2.63 -1.48 -7.61
CA VAL A 227 3.40 -0.54 -6.79
C VAL A 227 3.78 -1.18 -5.45
N ALA A 228 2.84 -1.86 -4.78
CA ALA A 228 3.12 -2.64 -3.57
C ALA A 228 4.14 -3.76 -3.83
N TYR A 229 3.99 -4.51 -4.93
CA TYR A 229 4.95 -5.53 -5.36
C TYR A 229 6.35 -4.93 -5.62
N ALA A 230 6.42 -3.73 -6.20
CA ALA A 230 7.68 -3.03 -6.44
C ALA A 230 8.39 -2.65 -5.13
N HIS A 231 7.70 -2.15 -4.11
CA HIS A 231 8.31 -1.89 -2.79
C HIS A 231 8.97 -3.15 -2.19
N VAL A 232 8.35 -4.33 -2.38
CA VAL A 232 8.90 -5.62 -1.93
C VAL A 232 10.05 -6.13 -2.82
N HIS A 233 9.94 -6.01 -4.15
CA HIS A 233 10.84 -6.71 -5.08
C HIS A 233 11.89 -5.82 -5.79
N LYS A 234 11.84 -4.50 -5.60
CA LYS A 234 12.79 -3.54 -6.19
C LYS A 234 13.37 -2.64 -5.11
N ASP A 235 14.65 -2.31 -5.23
CA ASP A 235 15.27 -1.30 -4.39
C ASP A 235 14.89 0.10 -4.87
N VAL A 236 14.80 1.04 -3.93
CA VAL A 236 14.62 2.46 -4.26
C VAL A 236 15.91 2.97 -4.92
N PRO A 237 15.84 3.62 -6.09
CA PRO A 237 17.03 4.16 -6.75
C PRO A 237 17.62 5.33 -5.95
N LYS A 238 18.90 5.63 -6.21
CA LYS A 238 19.54 6.83 -5.65
C LYS A 238 18.86 8.10 -6.19
N PRO A 239 18.41 9.06 -5.35
CA PRO A 239 17.87 10.34 -5.81
C PRO A 239 18.76 11.03 -6.86
N SER A 240 20.08 10.97 -6.72
CA SER A 240 21.03 11.58 -7.66
C SER A 240 20.95 11.05 -9.10
N SER A 241 20.47 9.83 -9.32
CA SER A 241 20.37 9.25 -10.68
C SER A 241 19.09 9.64 -11.43
N TRP A 242 18.17 10.35 -10.77
CA TRP A 242 16.88 10.78 -11.33
C TRP A 242 16.77 12.30 -11.56
N VAL A 243 17.71 13.08 -11.04
CA VAL A 243 17.79 14.53 -11.28
C VAL A 243 18.72 14.80 -12.46
N ASP A 244 18.16 15.15 -13.61
CA ASP A 244 18.92 15.51 -14.79
C ASP A 244 19.74 16.79 -14.56
N THR A 245 20.92 16.85 -15.16
CA THR A 245 22.02 17.78 -14.85
C THR A 245 21.76 19.25 -15.17
N ASP A 246 20.61 19.59 -15.76
CA ASP A 246 20.41 20.83 -16.52
C ASP A 246 19.44 21.85 -15.86
N TRP A 247 19.00 21.62 -14.61
CA TRP A 247 17.81 22.27 -14.02
C TRP A 247 17.94 23.76 -13.60
N ARG A 248 19.06 24.42 -13.88
CA ARG A 248 19.32 25.87 -13.75
C ARG A 248 19.36 26.47 -12.32
N ARG A 249 20.57 26.89 -11.91
CA ARG A 249 20.89 27.93 -10.90
C ARG A 249 20.91 27.58 -9.38
N SER A 250 21.18 26.33 -8.96
CA SER A 250 21.78 26.12 -7.62
C SER A 250 22.92 25.07 -7.56
N LEU A 251 23.97 25.35 -8.33
CA LEU A 251 25.37 24.92 -8.22
C LEU A 251 25.75 23.43 -8.07
N ASP A 252 25.22 22.64 -7.12
CA ASP A 252 25.95 21.48 -6.58
C ASP A 252 25.20 20.11 -6.55
N GLY A 253 23.95 20.03 -7.00
CA GLY A 253 23.23 18.75 -7.12
C GLY A 253 22.82 18.07 -5.78
N ILE A 254 22.73 16.73 -5.77
CA ILE A 254 22.40 15.93 -4.57
C ILE A 254 23.70 15.30 -4.02
N PRO A 255 24.05 15.51 -2.73
CA PRO A 255 25.22 14.89 -2.11
C PRO A 255 25.14 13.36 -2.03
N PRO A 256 26.27 12.63 -2.14
CA PRO A 256 26.30 11.17 -1.93
C PRO A 256 25.79 10.72 -0.56
N TYR A 257 25.94 11.54 0.49
CA TYR A 257 25.40 11.24 1.81
C TYR A 257 23.87 11.35 1.89
N LEU A 258 23.20 12.04 0.95
CA LEU A 258 21.74 11.99 0.83
C LEU A 258 21.26 10.77 0.05
N ASP A 259 22.02 10.31 -0.95
CA ASP A 259 21.74 9.01 -1.57
C ASP A 259 21.86 7.88 -0.54
N ALA A 260 22.87 7.95 0.34
CA ALA A 260 23.05 7.03 1.46
C ALA A 260 21.87 7.12 2.45
N LEU A 261 21.54 8.33 2.92
CA LEU A 261 20.45 8.56 3.87
C LEU A 261 19.09 8.04 3.38
N VAL A 262 18.76 8.30 2.11
CA VAL A 262 17.53 7.78 1.50
C VAL A 262 17.63 6.26 1.34
N GLY A 263 18.71 5.74 0.77
CA GLY A 263 18.90 4.31 0.53
C GLY A 263 18.87 3.45 1.80
N ALA A 264 19.42 3.95 2.92
CA ALA A 264 19.29 3.35 4.24
C ALA A 264 17.83 3.37 4.69
N ALA A 265 17.22 4.55 4.81
CA ALA A 265 15.83 4.71 5.28
C ALA A 265 14.82 3.89 4.46
N THR A 266 15.03 3.74 3.14
CA THR A 266 14.19 2.94 2.24
C THR A 266 14.76 1.54 1.92
N SER A 267 15.67 1.01 2.75
CA SER A 267 16.09 -0.40 2.67
C SER A 267 14.88 -1.32 2.81
N ARG A 268 14.81 -2.38 1.99
CA ARG A 268 13.77 -3.41 2.17
C ARG A 268 13.92 -4.12 3.52
N ASP A 269 15.15 -4.51 3.84
CA ASP A 269 15.56 -5.08 5.12
C ASP A 269 15.34 -4.05 6.26
N PRO A 270 14.40 -4.29 7.21
CA PRO A 270 14.09 -3.35 8.28
C PRO A 270 15.22 -3.17 9.30
N ASP A 271 16.12 -4.14 9.47
CA ASP A 271 17.25 -4.03 10.41
C ASP A 271 18.38 -3.13 9.89
N ARG A 272 18.32 -2.72 8.62
CA ARG A 272 19.12 -1.62 8.04
C ARG A 272 18.39 -0.27 8.08
N ARG A 273 17.12 -0.28 8.49
CA ARG A 273 16.31 0.89 8.87
C ARG A 273 17.07 1.69 9.95
N PRO A 274 17.17 3.04 9.99
CA PRO A 274 17.24 3.70 11.30
C PRO A 274 16.16 3.10 12.21
N SER A 275 16.49 2.81 13.47
CA SER A 275 15.62 2.06 14.40
C SER A 275 14.20 2.62 14.53
N ASP A 276 14.08 3.94 14.36
CA ASP A 276 12.89 4.74 14.58
C ASP A 276 13.08 6.15 13.96
N ALA A 277 12.06 7.00 14.11
CA ALA A 277 12.09 8.37 13.62
C ALA A 277 13.03 9.30 14.42
N ARG A 278 13.49 8.96 15.64
CA ARG A 278 14.51 9.72 16.38
C ARG A 278 15.87 9.52 15.72
N ALA A 279 16.27 8.26 15.48
CA ALA A 279 17.49 7.93 14.74
C ALA A 279 17.50 8.56 13.34
N PHE A 280 16.37 8.50 12.61
CA PHE A 280 16.28 9.12 11.28
C PHE A 280 16.30 10.67 11.34
N LEU A 281 15.69 11.29 12.36
CA LEU A 281 15.75 12.74 12.58
C LEU A 281 17.18 13.23 12.80
N ASP A 282 17.96 12.53 13.61
CA ASP A 282 19.34 12.92 13.89
C ASP A 282 20.25 12.70 12.68
N CYS A 283 19.99 11.67 11.87
CA CYS A 283 20.61 11.50 10.55
C CYS A 283 20.27 12.65 9.58
N VAL A 284 19.00 13.06 9.50
CA VAL A 284 18.56 14.24 8.73
C VAL A 284 19.24 15.51 9.23
N ARG A 285 19.41 15.68 10.54
CA ARG A 285 20.10 16.85 11.14
C ARG A 285 21.60 16.85 10.87
N ARG A 286 22.28 15.71 10.90
CA ARG A 286 23.68 15.56 10.47
C ARG A 286 23.86 16.00 9.00
N ALA A 287 23.03 15.50 8.09
CA ALA A 287 23.03 15.90 6.68
C ALA A 287 22.68 17.39 6.46
N ARG A 288 21.70 17.91 7.20
CA ARG A 288 21.27 19.32 7.14
C ARG A 288 22.37 20.27 7.60
N LYS A 289 23.11 19.90 8.66
CA LYS A 289 24.29 20.65 9.13
C LYS A 289 25.35 20.73 8.04
N ALA A 290 25.72 19.60 7.42
CA ALA A 290 26.70 19.55 6.33
C ALA A 290 26.29 20.45 5.13
N LEU A 291 25.05 20.32 4.65
CA LEU A 291 24.50 21.19 3.59
C LEU A 291 24.53 22.68 3.98
N SER A 292 24.11 23.03 5.20
CA SER A 292 24.10 24.43 5.66
C SER A 292 25.51 25.04 5.78
N SER A 293 26.55 24.21 5.90
CA SER A 293 27.96 24.61 5.85
C SER A 293 28.58 24.53 4.45
N GLY A 294 27.80 24.20 3.41
CA GLY A 294 28.28 24.08 2.03
C GLY A 294 29.07 22.81 1.73
N VAL A 295 29.00 21.78 2.59
CA VAL A 295 29.73 20.52 2.42
C VAL A 295 28.94 19.59 1.50
N MET A 296 29.26 19.61 0.21
CA MET A 296 28.56 18.81 -0.82
C MET A 296 29.16 17.40 -1.02
N HIS A 297 30.36 17.15 -0.50
CA HIS A 297 31.00 15.83 -0.53
C HIS A 297 31.72 15.54 0.80
N ASP A 298 31.24 14.52 1.50
CA ASP A 298 31.82 14.02 2.76
C ASP A 298 31.72 12.48 2.75
N PRO A 299 32.83 11.76 2.50
CA PRO A 299 32.84 10.30 2.50
C PRO A 299 32.55 9.68 3.87
N HIS A 300 32.93 10.34 4.98
CA HIS A 300 32.70 9.82 6.32
C HIS A 300 31.21 9.90 6.68
N LEU A 301 30.59 11.06 6.45
CA LEU A 301 29.14 11.21 6.59
C LEU A 301 28.37 10.30 5.62
N THR A 302 28.90 10.04 4.42
CA THR A 302 28.29 9.09 3.47
C THR A 302 28.28 7.66 4.03
N LEU A 303 29.32 7.22 4.75
CA LEU A 303 29.34 5.92 5.42
C LEU A 303 28.39 5.90 6.63
N VAL A 304 28.46 6.91 7.50
CA VAL A 304 27.62 7.04 8.71
C VAL A 304 26.12 7.13 8.39
N LEU A 305 25.74 7.67 7.22
CA LEU A 305 24.34 7.70 6.77
C LEU A 305 23.95 6.50 5.87
N ALA A 306 24.89 5.63 5.51
CA ALA A 306 24.61 4.37 4.80
C ALA A 306 24.35 3.20 5.76
N ASP A 307 24.98 3.20 6.93
CA ASP A 307 24.68 2.29 8.04
C ASP A 307 24.42 3.10 9.32
N PRO A 308 23.16 3.51 9.57
CA PRO A 308 22.78 4.31 10.73
C PRO A 308 22.74 3.50 12.04
N ASN A 309 22.92 2.17 11.97
CA ASN A 309 22.88 1.27 13.13
C ASN A 309 24.29 0.77 13.52
N ALA A 310 25.30 0.97 12.67
CA ALA A 310 26.71 0.86 13.05
C ALA A 310 27.04 1.88 14.15
N ALA A 311 27.36 1.38 15.34
CA ALA A 311 27.27 2.14 16.57
C ALA A 311 28.30 3.29 16.73
N ASP A 312 27.91 4.19 17.62
CA ASP A 312 28.61 5.25 18.38
C ASP A 312 30.04 4.94 18.93
N ASP A 313 30.71 3.88 18.48
CA ASP A 313 32.04 3.45 18.97
C ASP A 313 33.21 4.31 18.45
N THR A 314 32.95 5.32 17.61
CA THR A 314 33.97 6.27 17.12
C THR A 314 33.91 7.61 17.87
N GLU A 315 34.81 7.76 18.85
CA GLU A 315 35.28 9.05 19.37
C GLU A 315 35.47 10.07 18.22
N PRO A 316 35.04 11.33 18.36
CA PRO A 316 35.14 12.33 17.31
C PRO A 316 36.62 12.63 17.00
N VAL A 317 37.12 12.05 15.92
CA VAL A 317 38.47 12.35 15.42
C VAL A 317 38.52 13.80 14.95
N ASP A 318 39.24 14.65 15.68
CA ASP A 318 39.57 16.02 15.28
C ASP A 318 40.47 16.02 14.03
N ILE A 319 39.86 15.83 12.86
CA ILE A 319 40.53 16.01 11.57
C ILE A 319 40.59 17.52 11.29
N GLU A 320 41.76 18.09 11.52
CA GLU A 320 42.07 19.51 11.29
C GLU A 320 41.85 19.89 9.81
N TYR A 321 40.65 20.39 9.50
CA TYR A 321 40.25 20.69 8.12
C TYR A 321 40.97 21.92 7.59
N THR A 322 42.03 21.72 6.82
CA THR A 322 42.76 22.81 6.16
C THR A 322 41.89 23.48 5.08
N PRO A 323 41.42 24.74 5.27
CA PRO A 323 40.52 25.36 4.31
C PRO A 323 41.27 25.68 3.01
N THR A 324 40.75 25.18 1.88
CA THR A 324 41.34 25.49 0.57
C THR A 324 41.25 26.99 0.27
N ARG A 325 42.29 27.52 -0.35
CA ARG A 325 42.65 28.96 -0.42
C ARG A 325 41.73 29.80 -1.32
N ARG A 326 40.43 29.85 -1.02
CA ARG A 326 39.43 30.60 -1.81
C ARG A 326 38.31 31.28 -0.99
N ALA A 327 38.24 31.06 0.32
CA ALA A 327 37.22 31.63 1.21
C ALA A 327 37.73 32.73 2.17
N MET A 328 38.92 33.31 1.91
CA MET A 328 39.58 34.28 2.82
C MET A 328 39.75 35.66 2.17
N LEU A 329 38.66 36.18 1.59
CA LEU A 329 38.60 37.52 0.97
C LEU A 329 37.29 38.27 1.31
N ALA A 330 36.75 37.97 2.48
CA ALA A 330 35.77 38.76 3.23
C ALA A 330 36.14 38.65 4.73
N VAL A 331 35.69 39.60 5.56
CA VAL A 331 36.01 39.66 7.01
C VAL A 331 37.52 39.80 7.32
N ALA A 332 38.16 40.81 6.71
CA ALA A 332 39.45 41.33 7.16
C ALA A 332 39.35 42.86 7.28
N GLY A 333 38.68 43.36 8.33
CA GLY A 333 38.27 44.77 8.35
C GLY A 333 37.57 45.27 9.61
N LEU A 334 38.02 44.86 10.80
CA LEU A 334 37.82 45.58 12.08
C LEU A 334 38.76 44.94 13.13
N GLY A 335 39.60 45.74 13.77
CA GLY A 335 40.67 45.24 14.64
C GLY A 335 40.40 45.47 16.13
N ALA A 336 40.91 44.56 16.96
CA ALA A 336 41.12 44.75 18.39
C ALA A 336 42.42 44.05 18.80
N THR A 337 43.16 44.61 19.75
CA THR A 337 44.46 44.08 20.22
C THR A 337 44.33 43.53 21.63
N ALA A 338 44.97 42.38 21.92
CA ALA A 338 45.58 42.06 23.22
C ALA A 338 46.36 40.74 23.21
N SER A 339 47.65 40.83 23.56
CA SER A 339 48.43 39.97 24.47
C SER A 339 48.22 38.43 24.53
N ALA A 340 49.34 37.71 24.37
CA ALA A 340 49.46 36.28 24.67
C ALA A 340 49.98 36.02 26.11
N SER A 341 49.83 34.77 26.59
CA SER A 341 50.71 34.21 27.63
C SER A 341 50.84 32.68 27.47
N THR A 342 52.03 32.13 27.74
CA THR A 342 52.43 30.74 27.45
C THR A 342 52.71 29.93 28.72
N ALA A 343 52.25 28.67 28.78
CA ALA A 343 52.89 27.55 29.51
C ALA A 343 52.23 26.23 29.01
N SER A 344 52.91 25.20 28.48
CA SER A 344 53.97 24.33 29.04
C SER A 344 53.53 23.61 30.35
N ALA A 345 53.03 22.37 30.38
CA ALA A 345 53.48 21.06 29.85
C ALA A 345 54.29 20.21 30.86
N SER A 346 53.74 19.05 31.24
CA SER A 346 54.42 17.81 31.70
C SER A 346 53.37 16.69 31.89
N THR A 347 53.38 15.53 31.22
CA THR A 347 54.33 14.38 31.24
C THR A 347 54.10 13.41 32.40
N GLY A 348 53.96 12.10 32.09
CA GLY A 348 53.86 10.98 33.07
C GLY A 348 52.40 10.50 33.27
N SER A 349 51.88 9.41 32.71
CA SER A 349 52.39 8.10 32.21
C SER A 349 52.34 6.93 33.22
N SER A 350 51.76 5.81 32.75
CA SER A 350 51.98 4.40 33.14
C SER A 350 51.13 3.71 34.24
N ALA A 351 51.02 2.39 34.04
CA ALA A 351 50.60 1.30 34.94
C ALA A 351 49.15 1.32 35.52
N THR A 352 48.17 0.48 35.14
CA THR A 352 48.02 -0.98 34.85
C THR A 352 47.66 -1.87 36.06
N ALA A 353 46.89 -2.93 35.77
CA ALA A 353 46.32 -3.96 36.66
C ALA A 353 45.14 -3.49 37.54
N SER A 354 43.95 -4.12 37.61
CA SER A 354 43.40 -5.47 37.29
C SER A 354 43.14 -6.33 38.53
N GLY A 355 41.92 -6.88 38.62
CA GLY A 355 41.42 -7.76 39.69
C GLY A 355 40.82 -7.03 40.91
N SER A 356 39.83 -7.58 41.62
CA SER A 356 38.98 -8.76 41.31
C SER A 356 37.77 -8.88 42.26
N VAL A 357 36.60 -9.23 41.71
CA VAL A 357 35.55 -10.14 42.25
C VAL A 357 35.16 -10.07 43.75
N GLY A 358 33.88 -9.76 44.02
CA GLY A 358 33.16 -10.06 45.28
C GLY A 358 31.92 -9.15 45.43
N SER A 359 30.65 -9.56 45.36
CA SER A 359 29.87 -10.68 45.95
C SER A 359 29.12 -10.29 47.25
N GLY A 360 27.81 -10.56 47.30
CA GLY A 360 26.88 -10.27 48.44
C GLY A 360 25.85 -9.18 48.11
N SER A 361 24.57 -9.49 47.83
CA SER A 361 23.50 -9.85 48.78
C SER A 361 23.12 -8.68 49.72
N ALA A 362 22.13 -7.82 49.43
CA ALA A 362 20.68 -8.03 49.26
C ALA A 362 19.89 -8.34 50.56
N HIS A 363 19.12 -7.36 51.07
CA HIS A 363 17.77 -7.58 51.65
C HIS A 363 16.94 -6.29 51.81
N ALA A 364 15.64 -6.50 52.06
CA ALA A 364 14.51 -5.59 52.38
C ALA A 364 14.75 -4.11 52.77
N GLY A 365 13.81 -3.17 52.59
CA GLY A 365 12.42 -3.28 52.08
C GLY A 365 11.37 -2.79 53.09
N ALA A 366 10.78 -1.60 52.88
CA ALA A 366 9.62 -1.11 53.63
C ALA A 366 8.81 -0.04 52.88
N ARG A 367 7.48 -0.08 53.07
CA ARG A 367 6.42 0.93 52.82
C ARG A 367 5.48 0.86 54.06
N PRO A 368 4.46 1.73 54.24
CA PRO A 368 4.11 2.99 53.56
C PRO A 368 3.99 4.18 54.55
N GLY A 369 3.52 5.34 54.06
CA GLY A 369 3.06 6.45 54.90
C GLY A 369 2.31 7.49 54.06
N ASP A 370 0.99 7.54 54.17
CA ASP A 370 0.10 8.51 53.52
C ASP A 370 -0.39 9.54 54.56
N LEU A 371 -0.76 10.75 54.12
CA LEU A 371 -1.85 11.60 54.65
C LEU A 371 -1.79 13.06 54.14
N GLY A 372 -2.92 13.55 53.62
CA GLY A 372 -3.46 14.89 53.94
C GLY A 372 -2.89 16.11 53.20
N GLY A 373 -3.70 16.69 52.29
CA GLY A 373 -3.52 18.05 51.78
C GLY A 373 -4.59 19.03 52.30
N THR A 374 -4.37 20.35 52.12
CA THR A 374 -5.34 21.41 52.45
C THR A 374 -5.34 22.52 51.39
N VAL A 375 -6.52 23.08 51.12
CA VAL A 375 -6.79 24.16 50.14
C VAL A 375 -6.42 25.55 50.67
N LEU A 376 -6.00 26.49 49.79
CA LEU A 376 -6.14 27.93 50.06
C LEU A 376 -6.16 28.81 48.79
N SER A 377 -7.06 29.79 48.76
CA SER A 377 -7.22 30.90 47.79
C SER A 377 -8.34 31.83 48.28
N PRO A 378 -8.48 33.09 47.82
CA PRO A 378 -7.55 33.96 47.07
C PRO A 378 -7.17 35.21 47.92
N PRO A 379 -6.73 36.34 47.31
CA PRO A 379 -7.54 37.56 47.52
C PRO A 379 -7.64 38.54 46.32
N ARG A 380 -8.80 39.21 46.28
CA ARG A 380 -9.21 40.49 45.65
C ARG A 380 -10.40 41.00 46.51
N PRO A 381 -10.79 42.30 46.58
CA PRO A 381 -11.10 43.14 45.42
C PRO A 381 -10.94 44.68 45.64
N ASN A 382 -11.74 45.45 44.89
CA ASN A 382 -12.03 46.90 44.91
C ASN A 382 -11.10 47.84 44.11
N GLY A 383 -11.62 48.70 43.24
CA GLY A 383 -13.02 48.76 42.73
C GLY A 383 -13.41 50.05 42.00
N THR A 384 -14.61 50.03 41.40
CA THR A 384 -15.43 51.18 40.92
C THR A 384 -14.85 52.07 39.79
N SER A 385 -15.63 52.69 38.90
CA SER A 385 -17.10 52.84 38.78
C SER A 385 -17.57 52.88 37.31
N GLU A 386 -18.83 52.46 37.09
CA GLU A 386 -19.93 53.13 36.35
C GLU A 386 -19.63 54.13 35.21
N GLY A 387 -20.41 54.21 34.12
CA GLY A 387 -21.65 53.51 33.79
C GLY A 387 -22.40 54.11 32.57
N SER A 388 -23.72 53.86 32.50
CA SER A 388 -24.69 54.45 31.53
C SER A 388 -24.63 54.01 30.05
N SER A 389 -25.46 53.00 29.76
CA SER A 389 -26.08 52.71 28.46
C SER A 389 -26.97 53.83 27.92
N LEU A 390 -27.23 53.87 26.61
CA LEU A 390 -28.52 54.29 26.03
C LEU A 390 -28.83 53.53 24.72
N ARG A 391 -30.07 53.61 24.24
CA ARG A 391 -30.61 52.84 23.09
C ARG A 391 -31.07 53.75 21.95
N ALA A 392 -30.89 53.25 20.72
CA ALA A 392 -31.71 53.37 19.50
C ALA A 392 -32.50 54.66 19.19
N LEU A 393 -32.46 55.10 17.93
CA LEU A 393 -33.58 54.96 16.98
C LEU A 393 -33.19 55.38 15.53
N GLU A 394 -33.47 54.48 14.58
CA GLU A 394 -34.01 54.65 13.20
C GLU A 394 -33.44 55.62 12.11
N ASP A 395 -33.88 55.28 10.89
CA ASP A 395 -33.83 55.96 9.58
C ASP A 395 -32.58 55.93 8.66
N ASP A 396 -32.89 56.00 7.35
CA ASP A 396 -32.13 55.50 6.19
C ASP A 396 -31.92 56.62 5.10
N PRO A 397 -31.79 56.33 3.79
CA PRO A 397 -30.56 56.37 3.01
C PRO A 397 -30.24 57.73 2.33
N GLY A 398 -28.99 57.94 1.88
CA GLY A 398 -28.51 59.28 1.49
C GLY A 398 -27.55 59.51 0.29
N ALA A 399 -27.09 58.48 -0.43
CA ALA A 399 -26.47 58.56 -1.78
C ALA A 399 -25.15 59.37 -2.04
N ARG A 400 -24.53 59.06 -3.20
CA ARG A 400 -23.50 59.78 -3.99
C ARG A 400 -22.03 59.74 -3.57
N ASP A 401 -21.06 59.79 -4.49
CA ASP A 401 -20.98 59.38 -5.93
C ASP A 401 -19.49 59.50 -6.37
N GLN A 402 -18.96 58.52 -7.12
CA GLN A 402 -18.16 58.72 -8.35
C GLN A 402 -17.61 57.39 -8.92
N ASP A 403 -18.17 56.97 -10.05
CA ASP A 403 -17.57 56.02 -11.00
C ASP A 403 -16.82 56.77 -12.12
N GLU A 404 -15.93 56.09 -12.84
CA GLU A 404 -15.65 56.42 -14.26
C GLU A 404 -15.74 55.17 -15.16
N HIS A 405 -16.95 54.97 -15.67
CA HIS A 405 -17.35 54.48 -17.00
C HIS A 405 -16.44 53.55 -17.84
N ALA A 406 -17.05 52.44 -18.28
CA ALA A 406 -17.29 52.18 -19.72
C ALA A 406 -18.49 51.22 -19.92
N GLU A 407 -19.36 51.48 -20.92
CA GLU A 407 -20.55 50.69 -21.29
C GLU A 407 -20.58 50.49 -22.84
N PRO A 408 -21.41 49.60 -23.45
CA PRO A 408 -22.84 49.90 -23.66
C PRO A 408 -23.85 48.72 -23.67
N ILE A 409 -25.15 49.03 -23.56
CA ILE A 409 -26.35 48.15 -23.70
C ILE A 409 -27.32 48.82 -24.74
N ALA A 410 -28.26 48.24 -25.51
CA ALA A 410 -29.11 47.03 -25.54
C ALA A 410 -29.18 46.41 -26.99
N LEU A 411 -29.91 45.38 -27.43
CA LEU A 411 -31.14 44.61 -27.04
C LEU A 411 -32.50 45.35 -27.15
N PRO A 412 -33.67 44.67 -27.27
CA PRO A 412 -33.99 43.27 -27.65
C PRO A 412 -34.57 43.21 -29.11
N VAL A 413 -35.55 42.40 -29.62
CA VAL A 413 -36.55 41.41 -29.13
C VAL A 413 -36.91 40.34 -30.21
N ASP A 414 -37.86 39.45 -29.87
CA ASP A 414 -38.52 38.34 -30.61
C ASP A 414 -39.35 38.73 -31.87
N GLY A 415 -39.79 37.82 -32.77
CA GLY A 415 -39.55 36.37 -32.91
C GLY A 415 -40.61 35.63 -33.78
N VAL A 416 -40.35 34.33 -34.07
CA VAL A 416 -41.28 33.29 -34.61
C VAL A 416 -41.80 33.40 -36.09
N GLY A 417 -41.60 32.33 -36.89
CA GLY A 417 -42.74 31.72 -37.62
C GLY A 417 -42.78 31.60 -39.16
N ALA A 418 -42.14 30.55 -39.71
CA ALA A 418 -42.66 29.62 -40.76
C ALA A 418 -43.15 30.05 -42.18
N ALA A 419 -42.76 29.21 -43.16
CA ALA A 419 -43.44 28.83 -44.41
C ALA A 419 -43.59 29.83 -45.60
N GLY A 420 -43.60 29.27 -46.82
CA GLY A 420 -43.94 29.96 -48.09
C GLY A 420 -45.45 29.85 -48.42
N PRO A 421 -45.91 30.20 -49.65
CA PRO A 421 -45.46 29.47 -50.85
C PRO A 421 -45.37 30.29 -52.17
N ASP A 422 -45.05 29.57 -53.24
CA ASP A 422 -45.42 29.67 -54.67
C ASP A 422 -45.81 30.98 -55.43
N ARG A 423 -45.62 30.86 -56.76
CA ARG A 423 -46.15 31.70 -57.87
C ARG A 423 -47.64 31.31 -58.15
N PRO A 424 -48.35 31.84 -59.19
CA PRO A 424 -48.02 32.88 -60.17
C PRO A 424 -49.15 33.93 -60.43
N GLY A 425 -48.93 34.83 -61.40
CA GLY A 425 -49.90 34.94 -62.51
C GLY A 425 -50.73 36.22 -62.66
N ASP A 426 -50.46 36.92 -63.78
CA ASP A 426 -51.45 37.49 -64.72
C ASP A 426 -52.35 38.68 -64.29
N GLY A 427 -52.96 39.33 -65.30
CA GLY A 427 -53.87 40.48 -65.21
C GLY A 427 -53.15 41.83 -65.39
N THR A 428 -53.43 42.69 -66.39
CA THR A 428 -54.70 43.36 -66.80
C THR A 428 -55.30 44.28 -65.74
N ASP A 429 -55.84 45.46 -66.05
CA ASP A 429 -55.77 46.36 -67.22
C ASP A 429 -56.47 47.68 -66.81
N SER A 430 -56.10 48.83 -67.39
CA SER A 430 -56.77 50.14 -67.22
C SER A 430 -56.79 50.68 -65.75
N ASP A 431 -57.21 51.92 -65.43
CA ASP A 431 -57.56 53.09 -66.25
C ASP A 431 -57.35 54.42 -65.47
N ARG A 432 -57.60 55.56 -66.15
CA ARG A 432 -58.10 56.88 -65.67
C ARG A 432 -58.41 57.03 -64.16
N THR A 433 -58.06 58.11 -63.45
CA THR A 433 -58.01 59.57 -63.76
C THR A 433 -56.89 60.27 -62.95
N GLY A 434 -56.38 61.49 -63.23
CA GLY A 434 -57.07 62.79 -63.40
C GLY A 434 -57.43 63.39 -62.02
N THR A 435 -57.23 64.66 -61.69
CA THR A 435 -56.64 65.86 -62.38
C THR A 435 -55.87 66.69 -61.30
N GLU A 436 -55.16 67.80 -61.51
CA GLU A 436 -55.40 69.02 -62.30
C GLU A 436 -54.07 69.84 -62.45
N GLU A 437 -54.00 70.65 -63.51
CA GLU A 437 -53.58 72.08 -63.59
C GLU A 437 -52.55 72.70 -62.60
N SER A 438 -51.75 73.71 -62.97
CA SER A 438 -51.61 74.59 -64.16
C SER A 438 -50.27 75.36 -64.05
N ASP A 439 -49.76 76.18 -64.97
CA ASP A 439 -49.81 76.29 -66.45
C ASP A 439 -48.76 77.36 -66.83
N ARG A 440 -47.99 77.14 -67.91
CA ARG A 440 -47.73 78.13 -68.99
C ARG A 440 -46.60 77.71 -69.95
N THR A 441 -47.03 77.27 -71.12
CA THR A 441 -46.72 77.84 -72.47
C THR A 441 -45.30 78.28 -72.87
N ASP A 442 -44.85 78.14 -74.13
CA ASP A 442 -45.30 77.39 -75.33
C ASP A 442 -44.28 77.63 -76.48
N TRP A 443 -44.37 76.89 -77.60
CA TRP A 443 -43.62 77.01 -78.87
C TRP A 443 -42.09 76.71 -78.85
N ALA A 444 -41.49 76.06 -79.86
CA ALA A 444 -42.06 75.23 -80.94
C ALA A 444 -40.98 74.37 -81.66
N ASP A 445 -41.48 73.46 -82.49
CA ASP A 445 -40.92 72.93 -83.73
C ASP A 445 -39.80 71.85 -83.70
N SER A 446 -40.25 70.63 -83.98
CA SER A 446 -39.81 69.70 -85.04
C SER A 446 -38.38 69.79 -85.61
N GLY A 447 -37.82 68.61 -85.98
CA GLY A 447 -36.99 68.53 -87.19
C GLY A 447 -35.79 67.58 -87.19
N ALA A 448 -36.03 66.34 -87.59
CA ALA A 448 -35.20 65.55 -88.52
C ALA A 448 -33.64 65.52 -88.40
N TYR A 449 -33.14 64.28 -88.24
CA TYR A 449 -32.11 63.67 -89.09
C TYR A 449 -30.61 64.03 -88.93
N GLU A 450 -29.97 63.29 -88.00
CA GLU A 450 -28.78 62.45 -88.25
C GLU A 450 -27.37 63.08 -88.50
N ILE A 451 -26.34 62.24 -88.29
CA ILE A 451 -24.91 62.38 -88.66
C ILE A 451 -24.10 63.51 -87.97
N ALA A 452 -23.40 63.19 -86.87
CA ALA A 452 -21.91 63.28 -86.81
C ALA A 452 -21.28 62.79 -85.48
N ARG A 453 -20.70 61.59 -85.52
CA ARG A 453 -19.47 61.08 -84.85
C ARG A 453 -18.99 61.58 -83.45
N ALA A 454 -18.56 60.57 -82.68
CA ALA A 454 -17.40 60.56 -81.77
C ALA A 454 -17.44 61.29 -80.41
N THR A 455 -17.76 60.54 -79.34
CA THR A 455 -17.03 60.62 -78.04
C THR A 455 -17.21 59.43 -77.07
N ARG A 456 -17.85 58.31 -77.48
CA ARG A 456 -18.03 57.08 -76.65
C ARG A 456 -16.74 56.29 -76.34
N GLY A 457 -15.59 56.95 -76.19
CA GLY A 457 -14.30 56.34 -75.85
C GLY A 457 -13.94 56.31 -74.34
N ARG A 458 -14.45 57.26 -73.53
CA ARG A 458 -13.96 57.46 -72.15
C ARG A 458 -14.85 56.87 -71.05
N ARG A 459 -16.19 56.93 -71.16
CA ARG A 459 -17.10 56.36 -70.14
C ARG A 459 -17.07 54.82 -70.12
N ALA A 460 -17.14 54.17 -71.28
CA ALA A 460 -17.08 52.70 -71.38
C ALA A 460 -15.76 52.12 -70.84
N ARG A 461 -14.62 52.74 -71.17
CA ARG A 461 -13.31 52.34 -70.62
C ARG A 461 -13.22 52.53 -69.10
N ARG A 462 -13.79 53.61 -68.54
CA ARG A 462 -13.86 53.80 -67.09
C ARG A 462 -14.75 52.77 -66.40
N ALA A 463 -15.90 52.42 -66.99
CA ALA A 463 -16.77 51.36 -66.47
C ALA A 463 -16.08 49.99 -66.50
N LEU A 464 -15.37 49.66 -67.58
CA LEU A 464 -14.62 48.40 -67.70
C LEU A 464 -13.44 48.34 -66.72
N VAL A 465 -12.69 49.44 -66.55
CA VAL A 465 -11.63 49.54 -65.52
C VAL A 465 -12.19 49.45 -64.10
N ALA A 466 -13.35 50.05 -63.82
CA ALA A 466 -14.01 49.93 -62.52
C ALA A 466 -14.49 48.50 -62.25
N ALA A 467 -15.11 47.83 -63.22
CA ALA A 467 -15.51 46.42 -63.11
C ALA A 467 -14.29 45.50 -62.93
N LEU A 468 -13.18 45.77 -63.61
CA LEU A 468 -11.93 45.01 -63.47
C LEU A 468 -11.25 45.28 -62.12
N LEU A 469 -11.34 46.51 -61.58
CA LEU A 469 -10.94 46.81 -60.20
C LEU A 469 -11.80 46.06 -59.17
N VAL A 470 -13.13 46.04 -59.34
CA VAL A 470 -14.03 45.26 -58.48
C VAL A 470 -13.73 43.76 -58.58
N LEU A 471 -13.42 43.24 -59.78
CA LEU A 471 -12.98 41.85 -59.96
C LEU A 471 -11.63 41.57 -59.27
N VAL A 472 -10.66 42.47 -59.37
CA VAL A 472 -9.36 42.34 -58.68
C VAL A 472 -9.53 42.46 -57.16
N VAL A 473 -10.43 43.29 -56.65
CA VAL A 473 -10.77 43.38 -55.23
C VAL A 473 -11.53 42.14 -54.77
N ALA A 474 -12.42 41.56 -55.59
CA ALA A 474 -13.13 40.33 -55.26
C ALA A 474 -12.20 39.10 -55.28
N LEU A 475 -11.35 38.96 -56.30
CA LEU A 475 -10.30 37.93 -56.35
C LEU A 475 -9.26 38.13 -55.24
N GLY A 476 -8.94 39.38 -54.89
CA GLY A 476 -8.13 39.74 -53.73
C GLY A 476 -8.78 39.29 -52.42
N ALA A 477 -10.07 39.60 -52.22
CA ALA A 477 -10.85 39.23 -51.03
C ALA A 477 -10.99 37.70 -50.88
N VAL A 478 -11.32 36.99 -51.97
CA VAL A 478 -11.36 35.52 -52.01
C VAL A 478 -9.96 34.94 -51.77
N GLY A 479 -8.91 35.55 -52.34
CA GLY A 479 -7.52 35.19 -52.11
C GLY A 479 -7.09 35.37 -50.65
N THR A 480 -7.46 36.48 -50.00
CA THR A 480 -7.19 36.71 -48.57
C THR A 480 -8.01 35.79 -47.68
N TRP A 481 -9.28 35.52 -48.01
CA TRP A 481 -10.10 34.56 -47.27
C TRP A 481 -9.52 33.13 -47.38
N TRP A 482 -9.06 32.73 -48.57
CA TRP A 482 -8.35 31.46 -48.77
C TRP A 482 -6.92 31.44 -48.18
N LEU A 483 -6.32 32.59 -47.89
CA LEU A 483 -5.02 32.68 -47.20
C LEU A 483 -5.16 32.62 -45.67
N VAL A 484 -6.26 33.16 -45.12
CA VAL A 484 -6.46 33.36 -43.67
C VAL A 484 -7.34 32.27 -43.03
N ASP A 485 -8.39 31.81 -43.73
CA ASP A 485 -9.49 31.05 -43.12
C ASP A 485 -9.80 29.75 -43.89
N GLY A 486 -9.90 29.83 -45.23
CA GLY A 486 -10.36 28.71 -46.07
C GLY A 486 -9.44 27.47 -46.16
N ARG A 487 -8.25 27.47 -45.54
CA ARG A 487 -7.22 26.40 -45.65
C ARG A 487 -7.44 25.20 -44.74
N TYR A 488 -8.07 25.42 -43.60
CA TYR A 488 -8.22 24.43 -42.55
C TYR A 488 -9.67 23.97 -42.45
N VAL A 489 -9.87 22.84 -41.77
CA VAL A 489 -11.14 22.33 -41.28
C VAL A 489 -10.90 21.76 -39.88
N ALA A 490 -11.86 21.93 -38.98
CA ALA A 490 -11.82 21.27 -37.68
C ALA A 490 -11.96 19.75 -37.88
N ALA A 491 -11.10 18.96 -37.22
CA ALA A 491 -11.13 17.51 -37.26
C ALA A 491 -12.47 16.97 -36.70
N PRO A 492 -13.22 16.15 -37.46
CA PRO A 492 -14.56 15.72 -37.05
C PRO A 492 -14.54 14.76 -35.85
N VAL A 493 -15.54 14.88 -34.97
CA VAL A 493 -15.70 14.02 -33.79
C VAL A 493 -16.16 12.62 -34.21
N VAL A 494 -15.21 11.71 -34.40
CA VAL A 494 -15.46 10.31 -34.82
C VAL A 494 -15.09 9.26 -33.75
N THR A 495 -14.69 9.70 -32.56
CA THR A 495 -14.49 8.82 -31.38
C THR A 495 -15.73 7.97 -31.10
N THR A 496 -15.54 6.71 -30.73
CA THR A 496 -16.56 5.66 -30.53
C THR A 496 -17.35 5.22 -31.78
N MET A 497 -17.17 5.86 -32.95
CA MET A 497 -17.76 5.37 -34.21
C MET A 497 -17.01 4.13 -34.71
N THR A 498 -17.69 3.27 -35.48
CA THR A 498 -17.04 2.16 -36.21
C THR A 498 -16.16 2.69 -37.34
N GLN A 499 -15.12 1.94 -37.74
CA GLN A 499 -14.22 2.32 -38.84
C GLN A 499 -14.94 2.79 -40.13
N PRO A 500 -16.02 2.15 -40.62
CA PRO A 500 -16.75 2.63 -41.81
C PRO A 500 -17.45 3.98 -41.60
N GLN A 501 -18.04 4.20 -40.42
CA GLN A 501 -18.70 5.46 -40.05
C GLN A 501 -17.68 6.60 -39.92
N ALA A 502 -16.56 6.33 -39.23
CA ALA A 502 -15.46 7.28 -39.09
C ALA A 502 -14.86 7.65 -40.46
N SER A 503 -14.60 6.66 -41.32
CA SER A 503 -14.09 6.92 -42.67
C SER A 503 -15.04 7.77 -43.51
N ALA A 504 -16.36 7.53 -43.42
CA ALA A 504 -17.37 8.33 -44.11
C ALA A 504 -17.41 9.78 -43.59
N ALA A 505 -17.37 9.99 -42.27
CA ALA A 505 -17.38 11.32 -41.66
C ALA A 505 -16.09 12.13 -41.97
N VAL A 506 -14.92 11.50 -41.92
CA VAL A 506 -13.64 12.13 -42.27
C VAL A 506 -13.58 12.52 -43.75
N LYS A 507 -14.05 11.65 -44.65
CA LYS A 507 -14.15 11.97 -46.08
C LYS A 507 -15.17 13.07 -46.37
N ALA A 508 -16.29 13.11 -45.64
CA ALA A 508 -17.27 14.19 -45.74
C ALA A 508 -16.71 15.56 -45.30
N ALA A 509 -15.73 15.58 -44.38
CA ALA A 509 -14.99 16.80 -44.01
C ALA A 509 -13.95 17.25 -45.05
N GLY A 510 -13.69 16.45 -46.10
CA GLY A 510 -12.66 16.73 -47.11
C GLY A 510 -11.24 16.39 -46.62
N LEU A 511 -11.11 15.31 -45.83
CA LEU A 511 -9.86 14.81 -45.28
C LEU A 511 -9.62 13.36 -45.71
N GLU A 512 -8.35 12.97 -45.76
CA GLU A 512 -7.97 11.57 -45.97
C GLU A 512 -8.01 10.79 -44.65
N PHE A 513 -8.26 9.48 -44.73
CA PHE A 513 -8.49 8.62 -43.56
C PHE A 513 -7.46 7.50 -43.48
N ALA A 514 -6.59 7.53 -42.48
CA ALA A 514 -5.67 6.45 -42.13
C ALA A 514 -6.05 5.81 -40.78
N THR A 515 -5.63 4.57 -40.55
CA THR A 515 -5.94 3.82 -39.33
C THR A 515 -4.72 3.16 -38.71
N THR A 516 -4.58 3.28 -37.40
CA THR A 516 -3.69 2.48 -36.55
C THR A 516 -4.55 1.62 -35.59
N GLU A 517 -3.95 0.72 -34.80
CA GLU A 517 -4.69 -0.23 -33.97
C GLU A 517 -4.05 -0.45 -32.59
N GLU A 518 -4.80 -0.16 -31.52
CA GLU A 518 -4.39 -0.31 -30.12
C GLU A 518 -5.44 -1.10 -29.31
N TYR A 519 -5.08 -1.63 -28.14
CA TYR A 519 -6.04 -2.33 -27.26
C TYR A 519 -6.85 -1.33 -26.41
N SER A 520 -8.09 -1.70 -26.07
CA SER A 520 -8.94 -0.89 -25.18
C SER A 520 -9.89 -1.75 -24.35
N GLU A 521 -9.96 -1.46 -23.05
CA GLU A 521 -10.95 -2.06 -22.15
C GLU A 521 -12.36 -1.47 -22.30
N THR A 522 -12.50 -0.30 -22.93
CA THR A 522 -13.76 0.48 -22.94
C THR A 522 -14.34 0.69 -24.34
N VAL A 523 -13.51 0.64 -25.39
CA VAL A 523 -13.94 0.85 -26.78
C VAL A 523 -14.11 -0.50 -27.49
N PRO A 524 -15.29 -0.84 -28.05
CA PRO A 524 -15.49 -2.09 -28.77
C PRO A 524 -14.53 -2.28 -29.96
N VAL A 525 -14.21 -3.52 -30.29
CA VAL A 525 -13.32 -3.85 -31.42
C VAL A 525 -13.82 -3.24 -32.74
N GLY A 526 -12.92 -2.61 -33.49
CA GLY A 526 -13.22 -1.92 -34.75
C GLY A 526 -13.85 -0.52 -34.61
N ALA A 527 -14.02 0.00 -33.39
CA ALA A 527 -14.41 1.39 -33.13
C ALA A 527 -13.21 2.29 -32.80
N VAL A 528 -13.33 3.59 -33.06
CA VAL A 528 -12.26 4.59 -32.88
C VAL A 528 -12.08 4.92 -31.40
N ILE A 529 -10.86 4.72 -30.89
CA ILE A 529 -10.41 5.16 -29.57
C ILE A 529 -10.13 6.67 -29.58
N ALA A 530 -9.26 7.11 -30.50
CA ALA A 530 -8.76 8.48 -30.60
C ALA A 530 -8.44 8.86 -32.05
N THR A 531 -8.19 10.15 -32.30
CA THR A 531 -7.74 10.66 -33.60
C THR A 531 -6.51 11.55 -33.43
N VAL A 532 -5.67 11.60 -34.46
CA VAL A 532 -4.58 12.56 -34.60
C VAL A 532 -4.72 13.24 -35.97
N PRO A 533 -4.97 14.57 -36.04
CA PRO A 533 -5.25 15.50 -34.93
C PRO A 533 -6.51 15.14 -34.11
N GLY A 534 -6.59 15.70 -32.90
CA GLY A 534 -7.69 15.48 -31.95
C GLY A 534 -9.00 16.11 -32.39
N PRO A 535 -10.16 15.68 -31.85
CA PRO A 535 -11.46 16.20 -32.26
C PRO A 535 -11.58 17.72 -32.05
N GLY A 536 -11.88 18.45 -33.12
CA GLY A 536 -11.96 19.91 -33.13
C GLY A 536 -10.65 20.65 -33.43
N GLU A 537 -9.51 19.97 -33.55
CA GLU A 537 -8.23 20.62 -33.93
C GLU A 537 -8.19 20.95 -35.43
N ASP A 538 -7.50 22.04 -35.79
CA ASP A 538 -7.36 22.49 -37.18
C ASP A 538 -6.44 21.58 -37.99
N ILE A 539 -7.00 20.95 -39.02
CA ILE A 539 -6.27 20.14 -40.01
C ILE A 539 -6.43 20.75 -41.41
N ALA A 540 -5.34 20.78 -42.18
CA ALA A 540 -5.36 21.29 -43.55
C ALA A 540 -6.28 20.44 -44.45
N ARG A 541 -7.06 21.09 -45.32
CA ARG A 541 -7.95 20.38 -46.26
C ARG A 541 -7.15 19.40 -47.14
N GLY A 542 -7.65 18.18 -47.27
CA GLY A 542 -6.98 17.09 -47.99
C GLY A 542 -5.80 16.43 -47.26
N ALA A 543 -5.50 16.82 -46.01
CA ALA A 543 -4.52 16.11 -45.19
C ALA A 543 -5.13 14.86 -44.52
N THR A 544 -4.27 13.96 -44.06
CA THR A 544 -4.66 12.68 -43.46
C THR A 544 -4.93 12.83 -41.96
N LEU A 545 -6.15 12.51 -41.55
CA LEU A 545 -6.51 12.27 -40.15
C LEU A 545 -6.29 10.77 -39.86
N THR A 546 -5.52 10.48 -38.81
CA THR A 546 -5.22 9.10 -38.38
C THR A 546 -6.13 8.73 -37.22
N ALA A 547 -6.95 7.69 -37.40
CA ALA A 547 -7.82 7.16 -36.35
C ALA A 547 -7.19 5.91 -35.70
N VAL A 548 -7.11 5.90 -34.38
CA VAL A 548 -6.70 4.73 -33.60
C VAL A 548 -7.92 3.82 -33.40
N LEU A 549 -7.90 2.62 -33.96
CA LEU A 549 -8.96 1.62 -33.81
C LEU A 549 -8.69 0.71 -32.61
N SER A 550 -9.76 0.30 -31.93
CA SER A 550 -9.69 -0.69 -30.87
C SER A 550 -9.55 -2.12 -31.42
N LYS A 551 -8.58 -2.85 -30.89
CA LYS A 551 -8.46 -4.32 -30.95
C LYS A 551 -9.37 -5.04 -29.94
N GLY A 552 -10.10 -4.28 -29.12
CA GLY A 552 -10.78 -4.76 -27.94
C GLY A 552 -9.82 -4.95 -26.74
N PRO A 553 -10.27 -5.63 -25.68
CA PRO A 553 -9.48 -5.81 -24.46
C PRO A 553 -8.34 -6.81 -24.64
N GLU A 554 -7.14 -6.49 -24.15
CA GLU A 554 -5.95 -7.36 -24.27
C GLU A 554 -6.05 -8.57 -23.32
N ARG A 555 -5.96 -9.80 -23.85
CA ARG A 555 -6.15 -11.03 -23.07
C ARG A 555 -5.17 -12.13 -23.47
N TYR A 556 -4.72 -12.90 -22.48
CA TYR A 556 -3.80 -14.02 -22.63
C TYR A 556 -4.39 -15.29 -21.99
N ALA A 557 -4.18 -16.44 -22.61
CA ALA A 557 -4.67 -17.72 -22.09
C ALA A 557 -3.73 -18.27 -21.00
N VAL A 558 -4.28 -18.78 -19.90
CA VAL A 558 -3.49 -19.46 -18.86
C VAL A 558 -2.86 -20.75 -19.44
N PRO A 559 -1.53 -20.91 -19.39
CA PRO A 559 -0.85 -22.09 -19.93
C PRO A 559 -0.93 -23.29 -19.00
N ALA A 560 -0.62 -24.48 -19.53
CA ALA A 560 -0.44 -25.70 -18.74
C ALA A 560 0.69 -25.52 -17.69
N VAL A 561 0.33 -25.41 -16.41
CA VAL A 561 1.25 -25.27 -15.26
C VAL A 561 1.21 -26.45 -14.29
N VAL A 562 0.09 -27.19 -14.23
CA VAL A 562 -0.07 -28.32 -13.31
C VAL A 562 0.82 -29.48 -13.76
N GLY A 563 1.48 -30.15 -12.80
CA GLY A 563 2.41 -31.24 -13.06
C GLY A 563 3.83 -30.81 -13.48
N LYS A 564 4.10 -29.51 -13.66
CA LYS A 564 5.45 -28.97 -13.91
C LYS A 564 6.18 -28.66 -12.60
N PRO A 565 7.53 -28.65 -12.58
CA PRO A 565 8.31 -27.99 -11.54
C PRO A 565 7.91 -26.51 -11.40
N LEU A 566 8.01 -25.95 -10.19
CA LEU A 566 7.64 -24.55 -9.93
C LEU A 566 8.35 -23.55 -10.86
N ASP A 567 9.63 -23.75 -11.15
CA ASP A 567 10.40 -22.84 -12.02
C ASP A 567 9.95 -22.90 -13.48
N GLU A 568 9.53 -24.06 -13.98
CA GLU A 568 8.96 -24.21 -15.32
C GLU A 568 7.53 -23.65 -15.40
N ALA A 569 6.74 -23.82 -14.33
CA ALA A 569 5.41 -23.23 -14.23
C ALA A 569 5.48 -21.69 -14.22
N ARG A 570 6.46 -21.13 -13.48
CA ARG A 570 6.77 -19.69 -13.46
C ARG A 570 7.16 -19.19 -14.85
N GLN A 571 8.15 -19.81 -15.49
CA GLN A 571 8.57 -19.44 -16.85
C GLN A 571 7.42 -19.53 -17.86
N ALA A 572 6.53 -20.52 -17.74
CA ALA A 572 5.36 -20.63 -18.61
C ALA A 572 4.37 -19.47 -18.41
N LEU A 573 4.11 -19.05 -17.17
CA LEU A 573 3.25 -17.91 -16.85
C LEU A 573 3.86 -16.59 -17.34
N ASP A 574 5.13 -16.34 -16.99
CA ASP A 574 5.87 -15.14 -17.41
C ASP A 574 5.89 -15.01 -18.95
N ALA A 575 6.10 -16.12 -19.67
CA ALA A 575 6.08 -16.17 -21.14
C ALA A 575 4.69 -15.99 -21.79
N ASN A 576 3.61 -16.08 -21.01
CA ASN A 576 2.24 -15.75 -21.45
C ASN A 576 1.77 -14.40 -20.87
N HIS A 577 2.70 -13.54 -20.44
CA HIS A 577 2.43 -12.23 -19.82
C HIS A 577 1.57 -12.31 -18.55
N LEU A 578 1.57 -13.46 -17.86
CA LEU A 578 0.86 -13.67 -16.59
C LEU A 578 1.83 -13.59 -15.42
N ALA A 579 1.31 -13.32 -14.22
CA ALA A 579 2.10 -13.32 -13.01
C ALA A 579 1.95 -14.65 -12.25
N VAL A 580 3.01 -15.09 -11.56
CA VAL A 580 2.86 -16.07 -10.48
C VAL A 580 2.16 -15.37 -9.32
N GLY A 581 1.07 -15.97 -8.83
CA GLY A 581 0.36 -15.51 -7.65
C GLY A 581 0.99 -16.02 -6.35
N THR A 582 0.13 -16.27 -5.37
CA THR A 582 0.48 -16.92 -4.12
C THR A 582 0.92 -18.36 -4.37
N VAL A 583 2.14 -18.71 -3.97
CA VAL A 583 2.59 -20.11 -3.94
C VAL A 583 2.31 -20.69 -2.55
N THR A 584 1.38 -21.63 -2.49
CA THR A 584 1.05 -22.38 -1.26
C THR A 584 1.61 -23.79 -1.36
N GLU A 585 1.86 -24.43 -0.22
CA GLU A 585 2.58 -25.71 -0.17
C GLU A 585 1.83 -26.78 0.63
N HIS A 586 1.46 -27.88 -0.03
CA HIS A 586 0.66 -28.97 0.55
C HIS A 586 1.39 -30.32 0.46
N TRP A 587 1.18 -31.23 1.40
CA TRP A 587 1.69 -32.61 1.32
C TRP A 587 0.93 -33.40 0.23
N SER A 588 1.62 -34.23 -0.53
CA SER A 588 1.03 -35.07 -1.59
C SER A 588 1.70 -36.43 -1.64
N GLU A 589 0.89 -37.49 -1.53
CA GLU A 589 1.39 -38.87 -1.62
C GLU A 589 1.69 -39.31 -3.07
N THR A 590 1.37 -38.48 -4.08
CA THR A 590 1.50 -38.82 -5.51
C THR A 590 2.33 -37.84 -6.32
N VAL A 591 2.42 -36.57 -5.91
CA VAL A 591 3.15 -35.51 -6.66
C VAL A 591 4.51 -35.26 -6.00
N ALA A 592 5.59 -35.31 -6.79
CA ALA A 592 6.96 -35.10 -6.31
C ALA A 592 7.14 -33.69 -5.69
N GLN A 593 8.06 -33.58 -4.73
CA GLN A 593 8.37 -32.31 -4.06
C GLN A 593 8.83 -31.25 -5.07
N GLY A 594 8.31 -30.01 -4.95
CA GLY A 594 8.62 -28.91 -5.87
C GLY A 594 7.80 -28.89 -7.17
N THR A 595 6.94 -29.88 -7.42
CA THR A 595 6.02 -29.92 -8.55
C THR A 595 4.66 -29.29 -8.19
N VAL A 596 4.06 -28.56 -9.13
CA VAL A 596 2.73 -27.95 -9.00
C VAL A 596 1.64 -29.03 -8.98
N VAL A 597 0.87 -29.07 -7.89
CA VAL A 597 -0.27 -29.96 -7.65
C VAL A 597 -1.55 -29.42 -8.30
N SER A 598 -1.77 -28.10 -8.21
CA SER A 598 -2.91 -27.42 -8.82
C SER A 598 -2.62 -25.92 -9.01
N ALA A 599 -3.45 -25.26 -9.82
CA ALA A 599 -3.48 -23.81 -10.00
C ALA A 599 -4.91 -23.30 -9.77
N ALA A 600 -5.06 -22.09 -9.24
CA ALA A 600 -6.37 -21.51 -8.96
C ALA A 600 -7.14 -21.11 -10.24
N THR A 601 -6.43 -20.72 -11.30
CA THR A 601 -7.01 -20.44 -12.61
C THR A 601 -6.85 -21.65 -13.54
N GLN A 602 -7.91 -22.01 -14.26
CA GLN A 602 -7.88 -23.15 -15.18
C GLN A 602 -7.10 -22.82 -16.45
N GLU A 603 -6.39 -23.83 -16.99
CA GLU A 603 -5.72 -23.77 -18.29
C GLU A 603 -6.71 -23.34 -19.40
N GLY A 604 -6.22 -22.55 -20.36
CA GLY A 604 -7.02 -21.99 -21.46
C GLY A 604 -7.89 -20.79 -21.09
N THR A 605 -8.01 -20.43 -19.80
CA THR A 605 -8.79 -19.24 -19.38
C THR A 605 -8.14 -17.95 -19.90
N SER A 606 -8.87 -17.16 -20.69
CA SER A 606 -8.40 -15.85 -21.18
C SER A 606 -8.50 -14.78 -20.09
N VAL A 607 -7.36 -14.43 -19.48
CA VAL A 607 -7.22 -13.44 -18.41
C VAL A 607 -6.47 -12.18 -18.89
N LYS A 608 -6.32 -11.16 -18.04
CA LYS A 608 -5.56 -9.93 -18.36
C LYS A 608 -4.05 -10.16 -18.27
N PRO A 609 -3.21 -9.41 -19.01
CA PRO A 609 -1.78 -9.33 -18.70
C PRO A 609 -1.57 -8.96 -17.21
N GLY A 610 -0.55 -9.55 -16.59
CA GLY A 610 -0.23 -9.39 -15.18
C GLY A 610 -1.22 -10.04 -14.21
N THR A 611 -2.22 -10.81 -14.67
CA THR A 611 -3.11 -11.57 -13.76
C THR A 611 -2.29 -12.58 -12.96
N PRO A 612 -2.37 -12.59 -11.62
CA PRO A 612 -1.73 -13.61 -10.80
C PRO A 612 -2.46 -14.94 -10.93
N VAL A 613 -1.71 -16.02 -11.16
CA VAL A 613 -2.19 -17.40 -11.06
C VAL A 613 -1.61 -18.01 -9.79
N ASP A 614 -2.43 -18.15 -8.74
CA ASP A 614 -2.01 -18.82 -7.50
C ASP A 614 -1.74 -20.31 -7.77
N LEU A 615 -0.70 -20.86 -7.14
CA LEU A 615 -0.22 -22.23 -7.33
C LEU A 615 -0.20 -22.99 -6.00
N VAL A 616 -0.53 -24.28 -6.04
CA VAL A 616 -0.29 -25.22 -4.94
C VAL A 616 0.87 -26.11 -5.34
N VAL A 617 1.96 -26.12 -4.57
CA VAL A 617 3.17 -26.93 -4.80
C VAL A 617 3.23 -28.08 -3.79
N SER A 618 3.75 -29.22 -4.23
CA SER A 618 3.91 -30.39 -3.37
C SER A 618 5.12 -30.22 -2.45
N LYS A 619 4.92 -30.48 -1.15
CA LYS A 619 5.99 -30.71 -0.16
C LYS A 619 6.59 -32.13 -0.25
N GLY A 620 6.05 -33.01 -1.10
CA GLY A 620 6.28 -34.45 -1.08
C GLY A 620 5.31 -35.19 -0.16
N ARG A 621 5.63 -36.44 0.18
CA ARG A 621 4.84 -37.30 1.07
C ARG A 621 4.86 -36.80 2.52
N GLU A 622 3.80 -37.03 3.29
CA GLU A 622 3.66 -36.54 4.67
C GLU A 622 4.57 -37.33 5.65
N PRO A 623 5.55 -36.69 6.33
CA PRO A 623 6.52 -37.38 7.18
C PRO A 623 5.95 -37.75 8.56
N ILE A 624 5.78 -39.04 8.81
CA ILE A 624 5.29 -39.62 10.07
C ILE A 624 6.49 -40.05 10.93
N THR A 625 6.66 -39.43 12.09
CA THR A 625 7.69 -39.86 13.07
C THR A 625 7.22 -41.08 13.87
N VAL A 626 7.91 -42.20 13.70
CA VAL A 626 7.61 -43.47 14.37
C VAL A 626 8.29 -43.53 15.73
N LYS A 627 7.50 -43.71 16.79
CA LYS A 627 7.98 -43.93 18.17
C LYS A 627 8.30 -45.41 18.40
N ASN A 628 9.26 -45.68 19.31
CA ASN A 628 9.59 -47.03 19.75
C ASN A 628 8.63 -47.51 20.85
N TRP A 629 7.94 -48.63 20.62
CA TRP A 629 6.93 -49.22 21.51
C TRP A 629 7.44 -50.36 22.41
N TYR A 630 8.75 -50.61 22.47
CA TYR A 630 9.33 -51.71 23.26
C TYR A 630 8.78 -51.81 24.69
N ASN A 631 8.39 -53.03 25.11
CA ASN A 631 7.81 -53.36 26.42
C ASN A 631 6.49 -52.62 26.76
N ARG A 632 5.83 -52.00 25.78
CA ARG A 632 4.42 -51.56 25.84
C ARG A 632 3.48 -52.66 25.36
N ASN A 633 2.17 -52.46 25.57
CA ASN A 633 1.11 -53.32 25.07
C ASN A 633 1.17 -53.42 23.53
N SER A 634 0.97 -54.61 22.96
CA SER A 634 0.93 -54.79 21.50
C SER A 634 -0.22 -54.04 20.85
N ASP A 635 -1.38 -54.03 21.50
CA ASP A 635 -2.63 -53.65 20.86
C ASP A 635 -2.75 -52.12 20.78
N ASP A 636 -2.33 -51.43 21.85
CA ASP A 636 -2.13 -49.98 21.88
C ASP A 636 -1.13 -49.53 20.79
N ALA A 637 -0.03 -50.27 20.62
CA ALA A 637 0.99 -49.97 19.62
C ALA A 637 0.49 -50.15 18.18
N ILE A 638 -0.22 -51.26 17.91
CA ILE A 638 -0.85 -51.53 16.61
C ILE A 638 -1.89 -50.46 16.30
N ALA A 639 -2.76 -50.13 17.25
CA ALA A 639 -3.80 -49.12 17.08
C ALA A 639 -3.19 -47.73 16.80
N ALA A 640 -2.18 -47.31 17.55
CA ALA A 640 -1.52 -46.01 17.36
C ALA A 640 -0.79 -45.91 16.01
N LEU A 641 -0.06 -46.96 15.59
CA LEU A 641 0.63 -46.98 14.29
C LEU A 641 -0.36 -47.04 13.12
N ALA A 642 -1.46 -47.79 13.25
CA ALA A 642 -2.51 -47.85 12.24
C ALA A 642 -3.29 -46.53 12.14
N ALA A 643 -3.52 -45.82 13.26
CA ALA A 643 -4.14 -44.49 13.28
C ALA A 643 -3.30 -43.42 12.58
N GLN A 644 -1.96 -43.58 12.54
CA GLN A 644 -1.06 -42.77 11.71
C GLN A 644 -1.13 -43.13 10.21
N GLY A 645 -1.91 -44.14 9.82
CA GLY A 645 -2.04 -44.60 8.44
C GLY A 645 -0.90 -45.51 7.95
N LEU A 646 -0.13 -46.10 8.87
CA LEU A 646 0.94 -47.06 8.55
C LEU A 646 0.36 -48.48 8.43
N LYS A 647 0.92 -49.31 7.54
CA LYS A 647 0.54 -50.71 7.37
C LYS A 647 1.26 -51.57 8.39
N VAL A 648 0.63 -51.75 9.56
CA VAL A 648 1.15 -52.59 10.63
C VAL A 648 1.05 -54.07 10.27
N VAL A 649 2.15 -54.81 10.42
CA VAL A 649 2.21 -56.27 10.24
C VAL A 649 2.78 -56.90 11.50
N THR A 650 2.06 -57.87 12.08
CA THR A 650 2.43 -58.50 13.33
C THR A 650 3.23 -59.80 13.12
N THR A 651 4.14 -60.09 14.04
CA THR A 651 4.84 -61.38 14.15
C THR A 651 4.88 -61.79 15.62
N SER A 652 4.78 -63.08 15.93
CA SER A 652 4.83 -63.59 17.31
C SER A 652 6.14 -64.35 17.58
N ARG A 653 6.71 -64.18 18.77
CA ARG A 653 7.89 -64.93 19.25
C ARG A 653 7.80 -65.15 20.76
N THR A 654 8.44 -66.20 21.27
CA THR A 654 8.65 -66.38 22.72
C THR A 654 9.73 -65.43 23.24
N SER A 655 9.64 -65.07 24.53
CA SER A 655 10.65 -64.27 25.23
C SER A 655 10.51 -64.44 26.74
N ASP A 656 11.63 -64.73 27.41
CA ASP A 656 11.69 -64.84 28.88
C ASP A 656 11.84 -63.47 29.57
N GLN A 657 12.10 -62.40 28.80
CA GLN A 657 12.36 -61.03 29.29
C GLN A 657 11.15 -60.10 29.15
N VAL A 658 10.30 -60.31 28.14
CA VAL A 658 9.15 -59.46 27.83
C VAL A 658 7.87 -60.26 28.02
N ALA A 659 6.98 -59.80 28.90
CA ALA A 659 5.72 -60.48 29.20
C ALA A 659 4.83 -60.67 27.95
N ALA A 660 3.97 -61.69 27.96
CA ALA A 660 3.04 -61.97 26.86
C ALA A 660 2.10 -60.77 26.60
N GLY A 661 1.73 -60.54 25.33
CA GLY A 661 0.88 -59.41 24.93
C GLY A 661 1.60 -58.06 24.89
N LYS A 662 2.93 -58.06 24.89
CA LYS A 662 3.75 -56.85 24.76
C LYS A 662 4.63 -56.84 23.52
N VAL A 663 5.00 -55.65 23.07
CA VAL A 663 5.96 -55.44 21.98
C VAL A 663 7.36 -55.87 22.43
N LEU A 664 7.86 -56.94 21.80
CA LEU A 664 9.23 -57.44 21.92
C LEU A 664 10.22 -56.61 21.09
N GLY A 665 9.74 -55.95 20.04
CA GLY A 665 10.50 -55.06 19.17
C GLY A 665 9.71 -54.65 17.93
N GLN A 666 10.24 -53.71 17.15
CA GLN A 666 9.60 -53.24 15.92
C GLN A 666 10.64 -52.94 14.84
N THR A 667 10.21 -52.88 13.57
CA THR A 667 11.07 -52.54 12.43
C THR A 667 10.30 -51.63 11.45
N PRO A 668 10.79 -50.40 11.19
CA PRO A 668 11.93 -49.74 11.82
C PRO A 668 11.72 -49.47 13.33
N SER A 669 12.81 -49.42 14.10
CA SER A 669 12.80 -49.13 15.54
C SER A 669 12.37 -47.71 15.86
N GLU A 670 12.78 -46.76 15.01
CA GLU A 670 12.54 -45.32 15.08
C GLU A 670 12.79 -44.70 13.70
N GLY A 671 12.43 -43.42 13.53
CA GLY A 671 12.69 -42.65 12.30
C GLY A 671 11.42 -42.18 11.59
N THR A 672 11.58 -41.67 10.37
CA THR A 672 10.50 -41.14 9.53
C THR A 672 10.01 -42.20 8.55
N LEU A 673 8.71 -42.44 8.55
CA LEU A 673 7.98 -43.18 7.51
C LEU A 673 6.92 -42.28 6.88
N TYR A 674 6.22 -42.79 5.87
CA TYR A 674 5.15 -42.09 5.18
C TYR A 674 3.86 -42.93 5.13
N ARG A 675 2.75 -42.29 4.78
CA ARG A 675 1.42 -42.91 4.83
C ARG A 675 1.35 -44.15 3.93
N GLY A 676 0.93 -45.28 4.48
CA GLY A 676 0.85 -46.57 3.78
C GLY A 676 2.15 -47.38 3.71
N ASP A 677 3.25 -46.90 4.29
CA ASP A 677 4.50 -47.66 4.48
C ASP A 677 4.31 -48.76 5.54
N LYS A 678 5.17 -49.80 5.53
CA LYS A 678 5.03 -50.98 6.40
C LYS A 678 5.86 -50.89 7.68
N VAL A 679 5.21 -51.04 8.84
CA VAL A 679 5.87 -51.29 10.13
C VAL A 679 5.65 -52.74 10.53
N THR A 680 6.71 -53.44 10.92
CA THR A 680 6.60 -54.81 11.46
C THR A 680 6.74 -54.78 12.98
N VAL A 681 5.75 -55.29 13.71
CA VAL A 681 5.73 -55.36 15.18
C VAL A 681 5.91 -56.81 15.62
N ALA A 682 6.88 -57.06 16.50
CA ALA A 682 7.09 -58.36 17.14
C ALA A 682 6.39 -58.38 18.51
N ILE A 683 5.50 -59.34 18.72
CA ILE A 683 4.70 -59.51 19.94
C ILE A 683 5.26 -60.70 20.72
N SER A 684 5.55 -60.48 22.01
CA SER A 684 5.94 -61.55 22.91
C SER A 684 4.76 -62.47 23.24
N GLN A 685 5.00 -63.78 23.19
CA GLN A 685 4.13 -64.84 23.71
C GLN A 685 4.46 -65.22 25.16
N GLY A 686 5.43 -64.54 25.78
CA GLY A 686 6.04 -64.95 27.05
C GLY A 686 7.06 -66.09 26.86
N PRO A 687 7.51 -66.72 27.95
CA PRO A 687 8.52 -67.79 27.89
C PRO A 687 8.00 -69.01 27.12
N GLU A 688 8.93 -69.75 26.51
CA GLU A 688 8.61 -70.98 25.79
C GLU A 688 7.94 -71.99 26.75
N LYS A 689 6.74 -72.47 26.40
CA LYS A 689 6.04 -73.50 27.19
C LYS A 689 6.32 -74.88 26.62
N VAL A 690 6.53 -75.82 27.54
CA VAL A 690 6.81 -77.23 27.25
C VAL A 690 5.90 -78.10 28.11
N THR A 691 5.52 -79.27 27.60
CA THR A 691 4.58 -80.17 28.26
C THR A 691 5.29 -80.93 29.39
N VAL A 692 4.71 -80.91 30.59
CA VAL A 692 5.17 -81.71 31.74
C VAL A 692 4.99 -83.21 31.42
N PRO A 693 6.07 -84.01 31.28
CA PRO A 693 5.97 -85.42 30.96
C PRO A 693 5.45 -86.20 32.19
N ASP A 694 4.68 -87.28 31.96
CA ASP A 694 4.35 -88.17 33.07
C ASP A 694 5.60 -88.93 33.53
N VAL A 695 5.84 -88.87 34.83
CA VAL A 695 6.94 -89.52 35.54
C VAL A 695 6.48 -90.33 36.75
N LYS A 696 5.17 -90.44 36.97
CA LYS A 696 4.60 -91.21 38.07
C LYS A 696 5.04 -92.68 37.99
N GLY A 697 5.54 -93.23 39.09
CA GLY A 697 6.04 -94.60 39.15
C GLY A 697 7.36 -94.86 38.41
N LYS A 698 8.03 -93.84 37.86
CA LYS A 698 9.43 -93.95 37.39
C LYS A 698 10.40 -93.81 38.57
N SER A 699 11.61 -94.35 38.42
CA SER A 699 12.70 -94.08 39.37
C SER A 699 13.05 -92.59 39.37
N VAL A 700 13.66 -92.08 40.46
CA VAL A 700 14.13 -90.68 40.49
C VAL A 700 14.99 -90.35 39.26
N LYS A 701 15.95 -91.22 38.93
CA LYS A 701 16.89 -91.01 37.82
C LYS A 701 16.18 -90.91 36.47
N ASP A 702 15.19 -91.76 36.21
CA ASP A 702 14.45 -91.77 34.93
C ASP A 702 13.44 -90.62 34.86
N ALA A 703 12.90 -90.20 36.01
CA ALA A 703 12.03 -89.03 36.12
C ALA A 703 12.80 -87.72 35.90
N GLU A 704 13.98 -87.57 36.51
CA GLU A 704 14.87 -86.43 36.31
C GLU A 704 15.39 -86.37 34.87
N ALA A 705 15.79 -87.50 34.29
CA ALA A 705 16.17 -87.56 32.88
C ALA A 705 15.02 -87.16 31.93
N ALA A 706 13.79 -87.62 32.20
CA ALA A 706 12.61 -87.24 31.40
C ALA A 706 12.25 -85.76 31.54
N MET A 707 12.31 -85.20 32.76
CA MET A 707 12.06 -83.78 33.02
C MET A 707 13.14 -82.89 32.40
N ALA A 708 14.42 -83.26 32.51
CA ALA A 708 15.53 -82.54 31.90
C ALA A 708 15.47 -82.59 30.35
N ALA A 709 15.10 -83.73 29.77
CA ALA A 709 14.86 -83.86 28.32
C ALA A 709 13.67 -83.01 27.83
N ALA A 710 12.64 -82.83 28.67
CA ALA A 710 11.55 -81.88 28.42
C ALA A 710 11.95 -80.41 28.70
N GLY A 711 13.16 -80.14 29.19
CA GLY A 711 13.69 -78.80 29.44
C GLY A 711 13.35 -78.20 30.81
N PHE A 712 12.90 -79.01 31.77
CA PHE A 712 12.67 -78.57 33.16
C PHE A 712 13.91 -78.72 34.05
N ARG A 713 13.92 -78.01 35.16
CA ARG A 713 14.78 -78.29 36.32
C ARG A 713 14.00 -79.15 37.31
N THR A 714 14.66 -79.99 38.07
CA THR A 714 14.02 -80.83 39.10
C THR A 714 14.55 -80.52 40.50
N THR A 715 13.71 -80.75 41.49
CA THR A 715 14.09 -80.88 42.90
C THR A 715 13.27 -82.00 43.53
N THR A 716 13.80 -82.69 44.53
CA THR A 716 13.17 -83.87 45.13
C THR A 716 12.76 -83.62 46.58
N GLN A 717 11.59 -84.14 46.97
CA GLN A 717 11.07 -84.08 48.33
C GLN A 717 10.39 -85.41 48.70
N PRO A 718 10.47 -85.90 49.94
CA PRO A 718 9.67 -87.04 50.38
C PRO A 718 8.18 -86.66 50.47
N VAL A 719 7.27 -87.64 50.37
CA VAL A 719 5.86 -87.42 50.75
C VAL A 719 5.72 -87.31 52.28
N GLU A 720 4.83 -86.43 52.74
CA GLU A 720 4.61 -86.14 54.17
C GLU A 720 3.96 -87.32 54.94
N VAL A 721 3.35 -88.27 54.23
CA VAL A 721 2.64 -89.43 54.80
C VAL A 721 3.00 -90.68 54.00
N ASN A 722 3.32 -91.77 54.69
CA ASN A 722 3.67 -93.08 54.11
C ASN A 722 4.87 -93.04 53.12
N TYR A 723 5.91 -92.27 53.44
CA TYR A 723 7.21 -92.40 52.79
C TYR A 723 7.84 -93.76 53.14
N LEU A 724 8.15 -94.56 52.12
CA LEU A 724 8.68 -95.93 52.23
C LEU A 724 10.16 -96.00 51.82
N GLY A 725 10.71 -94.92 51.23
CA GLY A 725 12.10 -94.81 50.78
C GLY A 725 12.39 -95.63 49.51
N LEU A 726 11.38 -95.88 48.68
CA LEU A 726 11.49 -96.80 47.54
C LEU A 726 12.20 -96.16 46.33
N GLY A 727 12.26 -94.82 46.26
CA GLY A 727 12.99 -94.11 45.21
C GLY A 727 12.19 -93.95 43.90
N PHE A 728 10.86 -93.97 44.00
CA PHE A 728 9.95 -93.77 42.87
C PHE A 728 9.11 -92.50 43.05
N VAL A 729 8.76 -91.85 41.95
CA VAL A 729 7.97 -90.60 41.99
C VAL A 729 6.49 -90.89 42.25
N ALA A 730 5.97 -90.38 43.36
CA ALA A 730 4.55 -90.41 43.75
C ALA A 730 3.69 -89.51 42.86
N ARG A 731 4.16 -88.26 42.69
CA ARG A 731 3.53 -87.15 41.97
C ARG A 731 4.55 -86.03 41.73
N SER A 732 4.33 -85.23 40.69
CA SER A 732 5.02 -83.95 40.45
C SER A 732 4.24 -82.77 41.05
N SER A 733 4.87 -81.60 41.17
CA SER A 733 4.21 -80.35 41.60
C SER A 733 3.35 -79.70 40.52
N ALA A 734 3.58 -80.03 39.25
CA ALA A 734 2.71 -79.72 38.13
C ALA A 734 2.12 -81.03 37.59
N GLU A 735 0.87 -81.00 37.13
CA GLU A 735 0.18 -82.19 36.64
C GLU A 735 0.75 -82.65 35.28
N PRO A 736 0.91 -83.96 35.03
CA PRO A 736 1.32 -84.47 33.72
C PRO A 736 0.41 -83.96 32.60
N GLY A 737 1.01 -83.58 31.47
CA GLY A 737 0.29 -83.00 30.33
C GLY A 737 0.06 -81.48 30.41
N THR A 738 0.34 -80.83 31.55
CA THR A 738 0.23 -79.36 31.64
C THR A 738 1.35 -78.63 30.90
N GLN A 739 1.07 -77.41 30.45
CA GLN A 739 2.00 -76.53 29.72
C GLN A 739 2.68 -75.54 30.67
N VAL A 740 3.95 -75.80 31.01
CA VAL A 740 4.72 -75.01 31.98
C VAL A 740 5.93 -74.37 31.28
N ALA A 741 6.39 -73.20 31.76
CA ALA A 741 7.53 -72.51 31.15
C ALA A 741 8.81 -73.34 31.25
N LYS A 742 9.54 -73.43 30.14
CA LYS A 742 10.84 -74.10 30.00
C LYS A 742 11.84 -73.53 31.01
N GLY A 743 12.66 -74.39 31.61
CA GLY A 743 13.58 -74.04 32.68
C GLY A 743 12.96 -73.90 34.08
N SER A 744 11.62 -73.97 34.23
CA SER A 744 10.96 -74.00 35.54
C SER A 744 11.41 -75.19 36.37
N THR A 745 11.45 -75.02 37.70
CA THR A 745 11.74 -76.10 38.65
C THR A 745 10.46 -76.86 39.02
N ILE A 746 10.40 -78.14 38.67
CA ILE A 746 9.33 -79.07 39.08
C ILE A 746 9.80 -79.84 40.32
N THR A 747 8.99 -79.87 41.37
CA THR A 747 9.24 -80.72 42.54
C THR A 747 8.70 -82.13 42.28
N LEU A 748 9.56 -83.13 42.45
CA LEU A 748 9.22 -84.55 42.40
C LEU A 748 9.04 -85.06 43.83
N PHE A 749 7.81 -85.44 44.17
CA PHE A 749 7.50 -86.04 45.47
C PHE A 749 7.73 -87.55 45.41
N LEU A 750 8.54 -88.08 46.33
CA LEU A 750 9.01 -89.46 46.32
C LEU A 750 8.25 -90.33 47.33
N VAL A 751 8.01 -91.60 46.98
CA VAL A 751 7.59 -92.67 47.92
C VAL A 751 8.79 -93.51 48.34
#